data_AF-A0A831L1L2-F1
#
_entry.id   AF-A0A831L1L2-F1
#
_cell.length_a   1.000
_cell.length_b   1.000
_cell.length_c   1.000
_cell.angle_alpha   90.00
_cell.angle_beta   90.00
_cell.angle_gamma   90.00
#
_symmetry.space_group_name_H-M   'P 1'
#
loop_
_entity.id
_entity.type
_entity.pdbx_description
1 polymer ?
#
loop_
_entity_poly.entity_id
_entity_poly.type
_entity_poly.pdbx_seq_one_letter_code
_entity_poly.pdbx_strand_id
1 'polypeptide(L)'
;MKHANMRRYGFMVLTTLSKRKEFTPNAFPDLFLTATNCYTFAMPRDGCKSPRRRRCLFLSLVVLLMLAAYLAIPLPRFANQYSTVVRDHQGRLLRAFLSADQQWRFPPDPDYRIPKPLLACVLMYEDGHFPWHAGVDLHAVLRAAWKNLRHLEVVEGASTLTMQTIRLAHRRPRTLINKLLEALQAFKLELRWSKSRILLTYLNHAPYGGNIEGIQAAAMRYFGKTPQQLTWSEAATLAVLPNSPGLISPVMNREQLRTKRNALLKRLEQEAVISPAIARLASEEPLPSNLHSFQIAGAHWSQRFHNDPSCRGKINESTLDRKIQAAVEHAVADYARSTTREGIQHIAAVVLDTETGEVKAYVGSPDYFDFAAKGPIDGAAAPRSTGSILKPFLYALSMDAGLILPRTWIRDVPTFYGAFSPANADRGYGGLVTARNALIQSLNVPAVRLLNLYGTDRLYRFLQNAGLSTLFRNPDEYGLTLILGGGEACLLELASLYRGLGAGGEFHPPRFRAGGIKPFFSPRLISSQTCFLTLDILRHLKRPGAEYYWQQFSSSRPVAWKTGTSYGQRDAWSLGLTPTWTIGIWAGNFNGQGNPRLSGAGTAAPLMFQLFNSLPTGNRASWFSRQEVIFQKVILCRDSGFRAGPNCPHTVTVDAPLRARPLPICPYHRKVYLTRDGIYQVCSQCWIPGQYKSDTRLVLPPEVAQFMRSRGIGYQPLPPHLPGCPAAATDNFLRIVYPEPNARIMIPRDFQGVWQRITITVAHSMPASRVFWYVDGEYHGETRGTHKKALLLDPGWHRIMVVDDEGNQQQRRLLVIRSYTSG
;
A
#
# COMPACT_ATOMS: atom_id res chain seq x y z
N MET A 1 -61.13 -41.04 46.91
CA MET A 1 -60.35 -40.05 47.70
C MET A 1 -59.34 -39.39 46.79
N LYS A 2 -59.62 -38.15 46.40
CA LYS A 2 -58.84 -36.93 46.74
C LYS A 2 -57.84 -36.51 45.66
N HIS A 3 -58.27 -35.46 44.98
CA HIS A 3 -57.53 -34.36 44.37
C HIS A 3 -56.11 -34.08 44.87
N ALA A 4 -55.36 -33.49 43.92
CA ALA A 4 -54.36 -32.44 44.05
C ALA A 4 -52.92 -32.83 44.42
N ASN A 5 -52.00 -32.72 43.45
CA ASN A 5 -51.13 -31.54 43.43
C ASN A 5 -50.42 -31.35 42.08
N MET A 6 -50.63 -30.15 41.54
CA MET A 6 -49.94 -29.53 40.42
C MET A 6 -48.74 -28.74 40.99
N ARG A 7 -47.62 -28.71 40.26
CA ARG A 7 -46.46 -27.77 40.33
C ARG A 7 -45.16 -28.25 40.99
N ARG A 8 -44.07 -27.98 40.24
CA ARG A 8 -42.62 -27.99 40.56
C ARG A 8 -42.04 -29.42 40.64
N TYR A 9 -41.14 -29.86 39.76
CA TYR A 9 -39.86 -29.27 39.39
C TYR A 9 -39.56 -29.45 37.90
N GLY A 10 -39.34 -28.33 37.21
CA GLY A 10 -38.31 -28.28 36.17
C GLY A 10 -37.01 -27.90 36.85
N PHE A 11 -35.93 -28.63 36.56
CA PHE A 11 -34.54 -28.17 36.56
C PHE A 11 -33.71 -29.37 36.07
N MET A 12 -32.69 -29.11 35.25
CA MET A 12 -31.68 -30.08 34.79
C MET A 12 -31.90 -30.78 33.43
N VAL A 13 -32.19 -30.01 32.37
CA VAL A 13 -31.63 -30.29 31.03
C VAL A 13 -31.33 -28.95 30.33
N LEU A 14 -30.45 -28.16 30.95
CA LEU A 14 -29.93 -26.90 30.41
C LEU A 14 -28.43 -26.84 30.74
N THR A 15 -27.62 -27.68 30.10
CA THR A 15 -26.15 -27.49 30.01
C THR A 15 -25.54 -28.60 29.15
N THR A 16 -25.65 -28.51 27.81
CA THR A 16 -24.65 -29.11 26.87
C THR A 16 -24.86 -28.75 25.39
N LEU A 17 -25.56 -27.66 25.04
CA LEU A 17 -25.63 -27.18 23.64
C LEU A 17 -25.38 -25.68 23.54
N SER A 18 -24.27 -25.24 24.13
CA SER A 18 -23.62 -23.96 23.85
C SER A 18 -22.16 -24.25 23.55
N LYS A 19 -21.87 -24.54 22.27
CA LYS A 19 -20.58 -24.44 21.57
C LYS A 19 -20.55 -25.45 20.41
N ARG A 20 -21.00 -25.01 19.24
CA ARG A 20 -20.33 -25.21 17.94
C ARG A 20 -21.16 -24.51 16.86
N LYS A 21 -20.57 -23.48 16.27
CA LYS A 21 -20.95 -22.87 15.01
C LYS A 21 -20.52 -23.82 13.90
N GLU A 22 -21.44 -24.09 12.98
CA GLU A 22 -21.28 -24.52 11.57
C GLU A 22 -22.36 -25.55 11.24
N PHE A 23 -23.33 -25.14 10.41
CA PHE A 23 -24.33 -26.02 9.83
C PHE A 23 -24.15 -25.99 8.30
N THR A 24 -23.61 -27.07 7.76
CA THR A 24 -23.62 -27.40 6.33
C THR A 24 -24.97 -28.01 5.94
N PRO A 25 -25.49 -27.75 4.73
CA PRO A 25 -26.77 -28.28 4.28
C PRO A 25 -26.54 -29.62 3.56
N ASN A 26 -26.38 -30.71 4.29
CA ASN A 26 -26.48 -32.09 3.78
C ASN A 26 -26.57 -33.07 4.96
N ALA A 27 -27.75 -33.15 5.56
CA ALA A 27 -28.11 -34.18 6.53
C ALA A 27 -29.64 -34.25 6.66
N PHE A 28 -30.30 -34.60 5.56
CA PHE A 28 -31.69 -35.04 5.53
C PHE A 28 -31.72 -36.25 4.59
N PRO A 29 -31.17 -37.39 5.04
CA PRO A 29 -32.07 -38.50 5.31
C PRO A 29 -31.53 -39.46 6.38
N ASP A 30 -31.73 -39.20 7.67
CA ASP A 30 -31.52 -40.24 8.70
C ASP A 30 -32.46 -40.13 9.92
N LEU A 31 -33.32 -39.11 9.97
CA LEU A 31 -34.32 -38.96 11.05
C LEU A 31 -35.70 -39.56 10.74
N PHE A 32 -35.86 -40.24 9.61
CA PHE A 32 -37.12 -40.87 9.21
C PHE A 32 -37.15 -42.41 9.36
N LEU A 33 -36.04 -43.04 9.78
CA LEU A 33 -35.91 -44.51 9.86
C LEU A 33 -35.79 -45.09 11.28
N THR A 34 -35.90 -44.28 12.34
CA THR A 34 -35.79 -44.72 13.74
C THR A 34 -37.04 -44.42 14.57
N ALA A 35 -38.22 -44.48 13.94
CA ALA A 35 -39.51 -44.40 14.64
C ALA A 35 -40.52 -45.48 14.22
N THR A 36 -40.07 -46.54 13.54
CA THR A 36 -40.92 -47.67 13.10
C THR A 36 -40.64 -48.99 13.82
N ASN A 37 -39.64 -49.07 14.70
CA ASN A 37 -39.33 -50.28 15.49
C ASN A 37 -39.37 -50.00 17.00
N CYS A 38 -40.56 -49.83 17.56
CA CYS A 38 -40.86 -50.08 18.99
C CYS A 38 -42.34 -49.77 19.28
N TYR A 39 -43.27 -50.49 18.65
CA TYR A 39 -44.66 -50.55 19.12
C TYR A 39 -45.26 -51.94 18.87
N THR A 40 -44.64 -52.96 19.44
CA THR A 40 -45.32 -54.21 19.80
C THR A 40 -45.95 -54.03 21.18
N PHE A 41 -47.11 -53.37 21.23
CA PHE A 41 -47.98 -53.40 22.40
C PHE A 41 -49.24 -54.19 22.07
N ALA A 42 -49.48 -55.20 22.89
CA ALA A 42 -50.56 -56.16 22.82
C ALA A 42 -51.93 -55.50 22.59
N MET A 43 -52.67 -56.01 21.61
CA MET A 43 -54.09 -55.71 21.44
C MET A 43 -54.90 -56.50 22.47
N PRO A 44 -55.74 -55.86 23.30
CA PRO A 44 -56.86 -56.57 23.89
C PRO A 44 -57.87 -56.86 22.78
N ARG A 45 -58.19 -58.14 22.61
CA ARG A 45 -59.50 -58.55 22.09
C ARG A 45 -60.52 -57.97 23.07
N ASP A 46 -61.30 -57.00 22.61
CA ASP A 46 -62.76 -56.98 22.79
C ASP A 46 -63.37 -55.67 22.28
N GLY A 47 -64.64 -55.78 21.92
CA GLY A 47 -65.34 -54.91 20.99
C GLY A 47 -65.50 -53.46 21.45
N CYS A 48 -65.13 -52.53 20.57
CA CYS A 48 -66.01 -51.43 20.19
C CYS A 48 -65.46 -50.80 18.89
N LYS A 49 -65.88 -51.34 17.74
CA LYS A 49 -65.63 -50.77 16.42
C LYS A 49 -66.52 -49.54 16.24
N SER A 50 -66.21 -48.42 16.88
CA SER A 50 -66.84 -47.16 16.49
C SER A 50 -66.13 -46.63 15.24
N PRO A 51 -66.84 -46.39 14.11
CA PRO A 51 -66.25 -45.79 12.91
C PRO A 51 -65.62 -44.40 13.17
N ARG A 52 -65.91 -43.78 14.31
CA ARG A 52 -65.31 -42.53 14.77
C ARG A 52 -63.81 -42.62 15.03
N ARG A 53 -63.29 -43.69 15.66
CA ARG A 53 -61.88 -43.77 16.06
C ARG A 53 -60.93 -43.91 14.86
N ARG A 54 -61.33 -44.68 13.84
CA ARG A 54 -60.60 -44.79 12.55
C ARG A 54 -60.63 -43.49 11.75
N ARG A 55 -61.77 -42.78 11.77
CA ARG A 55 -61.89 -41.44 11.16
C ARG A 55 -60.98 -40.42 11.84
N CYS A 56 -60.90 -40.42 13.17
CA CYS A 56 -59.99 -39.54 13.91
C CYS A 56 -58.52 -39.82 13.58
N LEU A 57 -58.09 -41.09 13.58
CA LEU A 57 -56.71 -41.49 13.23
C LEU A 57 -56.33 -41.08 11.80
N PHE A 58 -57.24 -41.30 10.84
CA PHE A 58 -57.06 -40.87 9.46
C PHE A 58 -56.96 -39.34 9.34
N LEU A 59 -57.84 -38.60 10.02
CA LEU A 59 -57.78 -37.13 10.04
C LEU A 59 -56.45 -36.63 10.62
N SER A 60 -55.98 -37.21 11.73
CA SER A 60 -54.70 -36.83 12.33
C SER A 60 -53.50 -37.15 11.42
N LEU A 61 -53.53 -38.28 10.70
CA LEU A 61 -52.49 -38.60 9.71
C LEU A 61 -52.49 -37.61 8.55
N VAL A 62 -53.68 -37.24 8.06
CA VAL A 62 -53.85 -36.25 6.98
C VAL A 62 -53.37 -34.86 7.44
N VAL A 63 -53.69 -34.44 8.66
CA VAL A 63 -53.18 -33.17 9.23
C VAL A 63 -51.67 -33.22 9.42
N LEU A 64 -51.11 -34.35 9.88
CA LEU A 64 -49.67 -34.52 10.03
C LEU A 64 -48.96 -34.47 8.68
N LEU A 65 -49.52 -35.12 7.65
CA LEU A 65 -49.01 -35.07 6.28
C LEU A 65 -49.11 -33.67 5.68
N MET A 66 -50.21 -32.95 5.90
CA MET A 66 -50.34 -31.55 5.48
C MET A 66 -49.35 -30.62 6.18
N LEU A 67 -49.13 -30.83 7.48
CA LEU A 67 -48.13 -30.08 8.25
C LEU A 67 -46.71 -30.40 7.78
N ALA A 68 -46.41 -31.68 7.53
CA ALA A 68 -45.12 -32.11 6.99
C ALA A 68 -44.89 -31.52 5.59
N ALA A 69 -45.91 -31.53 4.73
CA ALA A 69 -45.86 -30.91 3.41
C ALA A 69 -45.62 -29.39 3.51
N TYR A 70 -46.29 -28.70 4.43
CA TYR A 70 -46.07 -27.26 4.69
C TYR A 70 -44.66 -26.96 5.21
N LEU A 71 -44.15 -27.78 6.13
CA LEU A 71 -42.78 -27.67 6.64
C LEU A 71 -41.75 -27.98 5.56
N ALA A 72 -42.06 -28.85 4.60
CA ALA A 72 -41.22 -29.16 3.45
C ALA A 72 -41.16 -28.02 2.41
N ILE A 73 -42.12 -27.08 2.36
CA ILE A 73 -42.06 -25.93 1.44
C ILE A 73 -40.82 -25.07 1.79
N PRO A 74 -39.80 -24.97 0.92
CA PRO A 74 -38.61 -24.19 1.25
C PRO A 74 -38.95 -22.69 1.27
N LEU A 75 -38.30 -21.96 2.19
CA LEU A 75 -38.33 -20.50 2.16
C LEU A 75 -37.43 -20.00 1.02
N PRO A 76 -37.87 -18.99 0.25
CA PRO A 76 -37.02 -18.38 -0.77
C PRO A 76 -35.74 -17.85 -0.15
N ARG A 77 -34.64 -17.89 -0.91
CA ARG A 77 -33.42 -17.15 -0.60
C ARG A 77 -33.22 -16.08 -1.66
N PHE A 78 -32.90 -14.87 -1.24
CA PHE A 78 -32.48 -13.84 -2.17
C PHE A 78 -31.17 -14.27 -2.84
N ALA A 79 -31.07 -14.01 -4.15
CA ALA A 79 -29.80 -14.16 -4.85
C ALA A 79 -28.79 -13.18 -4.24
N ASN A 80 -27.61 -13.67 -3.84
CA ASN A 80 -26.52 -12.85 -3.27
C ASN A 80 -25.81 -12.02 -4.36
N GLN A 81 -26.57 -11.33 -5.21
CA GLN A 81 -26.08 -10.50 -6.30
C GLN A 81 -26.21 -9.03 -5.89
N TYR A 82 -25.33 -8.58 -5.01
CA TYR A 82 -25.30 -7.19 -4.56
C TYR A 82 -24.24 -6.39 -5.30
N SER A 83 -24.45 -5.07 -5.35
CA SER A 83 -23.46 -4.08 -5.72
C SER A 83 -22.26 -4.11 -4.76
N THR A 84 -21.08 -3.81 -5.27
CA THR A 84 -19.93 -3.53 -4.40
C THR A 84 -19.96 -2.05 -4.03
N VAL A 85 -19.99 -1.74 -2.74
CA VAL A 85 -20.05 -0.36 -2.24
C VAL A 85 -18.78 -0.07 -1.46
N VAL A 86 -18.09 1.03 -1.78
CA VAL A 86 -16.89 1.48 -1.08
C VAL A 86 -17.20 2.80 -0.40
N ARG A 87 -16.98 2.87 0.91
CA ARG A 87 -17.20 4.05 1.76
C ARG A 87 -15.87 4.53 2.35
N ASP A 88 -15.79 5.82 2.65
CA ASP A 88 -14.63 6.44 3.31
C ASP A 88 -14.63 6.15 4.81
N HIS A 89 -13.60 6.60 5.55
CA HIS A 89 -13.50 6.32 6.99
C HIS A 89 -14.64 6.92 7.84
N GLN A 90 -15.49 7.79 7.28
CA GLN A 90 -16.68 8.38 7.92
C GLN A 90 -17.98 7.74 7.42
N GLY A 91 -17.92 6.65 6.65
CA GLY A 91 -19.08 5.96 6.09
C GLY A 91 -19.70 6.66 4.87
N ARG A 92 -19.05 7.69 4.30
CA ARG A 92 -19.55 8.39 3.11
C ARG A 92 -19.21 7.61 1.85
N LEU A 93 -20.14 7.54 0.90
CA LEU A 93 -19.94 6.83 -0.36
C LEU A 93 -18.74 7.41 -1.14
N LEU A 94 -17.79 6.55 -1.51
CA LEU A 94 -16.70 6.86 -2.44
C LEU A 94 -17.01 6.39 -3.84
N ARG A 95 -17.51 5.16 -3.98
CA ARG A 95 -17.92 4.58 -5.27
C ARG A 95 -18.88 3.41 -5.04
N ALA A 96 -19.87 3.29 -5.91
CA ALA A 96 -20.69 2.09 -6.03
C ALA A 96 -20.45 1.44 -7.40
N PHE A 97 -20.46 0.11 -7.43
CA PHE A 97 -20.36 -0.70 -8.64
C PHE A 97 -21.67 -1.43 -8.90
N LEU A 98 -22.01 -1.64 -10.16
CA LEU A 98 -23.15 -2.46 -10.55
C LEU A 98 -23.00 -3.88 -10.03
N SER A 99 -24.12 -4.51 -9.67
CA SER A 99 -24.16 -5.94 -9.39
C SER A 99 -23.93 -6.76 -10.67
N ALA A 100 -23.74 -8.07 -10.53
CA ALA A 100 -23.53 -8.97 -11.68
C ALA A 100 -24.70 -8.95 -12.68
N ASP A 101 -25.93 -8.75 -12.20
CA ASP A 101 -27.16 -8.59 -12.98
C ASP A 101 -27.43 -7.14 -13.43
N GLN A 102 -26.41 -6.27 -13.41
CA GLN A 102 -26.47 -4.87 -13.86
C GLN A 102 -27.47 -4.00 -13.08
N GLN A 103 -27.77 -4.38 -11.84
CA GLN A 103 -28.64 -3.62 -10.93
C GLN A 103 -27.82 -2.79 -9.94
N TRP A 104 -28.37 -1.64 -9.56
CA TRP A 104 -27.95 -0.93 -8.37
C TRP A 104 -28.69 -1.53 -7.18
N ARG A 105 -28.10 -2.54 -6.55
CA ARG A 105 -28.67 -3.25 -5.39
C ARG A 105 -27.67 -3.26 -4.25
N PHE A 106 -27.77 -2.30 -3.34
CA PHE A 106 -26.79 -2.18 -2.26
C PHE A 106 -26.96 -3.33 -1.25
N PRO A 107 -25.85 -3.89 -0.72
CA PRO A 107 -25.93 -4.91 0.31
C PRO A 107 -26.66 -4.37 1.55
N PRO A 108 -27.39 -5.22 2.28
CA PRO A 108 -28.05 -4.81 3.51
C PRO A 108 -27.02 -4.34 4.54
N ASP A 109 -27.22 -3.13 5.05
CA ASP A 109 -26.40 -2.53 6.10
C ASP A 109 -27.03 -2.90 7.46
N PRO A 110 -26.33 -3.68 8.32
CA PRO A 110 -26.89 -4.16 9.58
C PRO A 110 -27.19 -3.03 10.59
N ASP A 111 -26.51 -1.90 10.48
CA ASP A 111 -26.69 -0.74 11.37
C ASP A 111 -27.76 0.23 10.84
N TYR A 112 -28.32 -0.04 9.67
CA TYR A 112 -29.30 0.83 9.04
C TYR A 112 -30.63 0.84 9.80
N ARG A 113 -31.04 2.06 10.19
CA ARG A 113 -32.36 2.33 10.76
C ARG A 113 -33.25 3.02 9.74
N ILE A 114 -34.45 2.48 9.56
CA ILE A 114 -35.47 3.03 8.65
C ILE A 114 -35.93 4.38 9.21
N PRO A 115 -35.79 5.49 8.46
CA PRO A 115 -36.26 6.81 8.89
C PRO A 115 -37.77 6.85 9.09
N LYS A 116 -38.24 7.64 10.07
CA LYS A 116 -39.68 7.75 10.40
C LYS A 116 -40.55 8.14 9.19
N PRO A 117 -40.19 9.15 8.36
CA PRO A 117 -41.01 9.51 7.21
C PRO A 117 -41.19 8.34 6.24
N LEU A 118 -40.09 7.66 5.92
CA LEU A 118 -40.11 6.51 5.02
C LEU A 118 -40.92 5.34 5.59
N LEU A 119 -40.73 5.01 6.86
CA LEU A 119 -41.48 3.95 7.53
C LEU A 119 -42.99 4.22 7.45
N ALA A 120 -43.42 5.42 7.82
CA ALA A 120 -44.83 5.81 7.81
C ALA A 120 -45.41 5.76 6.39
N CYS A 121 -44.72 6.34 5.40
CA CYS A 121 -45.18 6.33 4.02
C CYS A 121 -45.33 4.92 3.45
N VAL A 122 -44.34 4.04 3.67
CA VAL A 122 -44.36 2.67 3.15
C VAL A 122 -45.46 1.84 3.79
N LEU A 123 -45.61 1.90 5.12
CA LEU A 123 -46.68 1.17 5.80
C LEU A 123 -48.06 1.70 5.37
N MET A 124 -48.26 3.02 5.32
CA MET A 124 -49.55 3.60 4.93
C MET A 124 -49.94 3.28 3.48
N TYR A 125 -48.96 3.22 2.57
CA TYR A 125 -49.20 2.94 1.16
C TYR A 125 -49.35 1.46 0.84
N GLU A 126 -48.44 0.60 1.36
CA GLU A 126 -48.38 -0.82 1.00
C GLU A 126 -49.17 -1.72 1.95
N ASP A 127 -49.07 -1.49 3.28
CA ASP A 127 -49.58 -2.44 4.27
C ASP A 127 -49.80 -1.80 5.66
N GLY A 128 -50.95 -1.14 5.83
CA GLY A 128 -51.26 -0.37 7.05
C GLY A 128 -51.41 -1.24 8.31
N HIS A 129 -51.80 -2.51 8.16
CA HIS A 129 -51.93 -3.46 9.28
C HIS A 129 -50.68 -4.31 9.49
N PHE A 130 -49.56 -3.98 8.84
CA PHE A 130 -48.31 -4.77 8.89
C PHE A 130 -47.88 -5.22 10.30
N PRO A 131 -47.98 -4.40 11.35
CA PRO A 131 -47.60 -4.83 12.71
C PRO A 131 -48.51 -5.93 13.29
N TRP A 132 -49.75 -6.04 12.81
CA TRP A 132 -50.84 -6.76 13.48
C TRP A 132 -51.16 -8.14 12.87
N HIS A 133 -50.74 -8.40 11.63
CA HIS A 133 -51.01 -9.68 10.96
C HIS A 133 -49.77 -10.59 10.90
N ALA A 134 -49.97 -11.91 10.80
CA ALA A 134 -48.87 -12.89 10.67
C ALA A 134 -48.61 -13.24 9.20
N GLY A 135 -48.20 -12.26 8.40
CA GLY A 135 -47.84 -12.45 6.98
C GLY A 135 -49.01 -12.35 5.99
N VAL A 136 -50.24 -12.68 6.35
CA VAL A 136 -51.44 -12.42 5.52
C VAL A 136 -52.44 -11.59 6.32
N ASP A 137 -52.90 -10.48 5.76
CA ASP A 137 -53.97 -9.66 6.35
C ASP A 137 -55.33 -10.20 5.90
N LEU A 138 -56.01 -10.92 6.80
CA LEU A 138 -57.33 -11.49 6.55
C LEU A 138 -58.38 -10.41 6.27
N HIS A 139 -58.28 -9.25 6.93
CA HIS A 139 -59.19 -8.14 6.72
C HIS A 139 -59.00 -7.49 5.34
N ALA A 140 -57.75 -7.34 4.89
CA ALA A 140 -57.47 -6.89 3.52
C ALA A 140 -57.96 -7.90 2.46
N VAL A 141 -57.81 -9.20 2.70
CA VAL A 141 -58.32 -10.24 1.79
C VAL A 141 -59.84 -10.19 1.66
N LEU A 142 -60.56 -10.13 2.78
CA LEU A 142 -62.02 -10.06 2.78
C LEU A 142 -62.55 -8.77 2.14
N ARG A 143 -61.95 -7.61 2.44
CA ARG A 143 -62.31 -6.33 1.80
C ARG A 143 -62.06 -6.35 0.29
N ALA A 144 -60.90 -6.85 -0.13
CA ALA A 144 -60.56 -6.94 -1.55
C ALA A 144 -61.50 -7.91 -2.30
N ALA A 145 -61.84 -9.05 -1.69
CA ALA A 145 -62.80 -10.00 -2.27
C ALA A 145 -64.18 -9.36 -2.46
N TRP A 146 -64.68 -8.65 -1.44
CA TRP A 146 -65.97 -7.96 -1.52
C TRP A 146 -66.00 -6.86 -2.59
N LYS A 147 -64.94 -6.04 -2.68
CA LYS A 147 -64.84 -5.00 -3.72
C LYS A 147 -64.72 -5.58 -5.13
N ASN A 148 -63.88 -6.59 -5.32
CA ASN A 148 -63.69 -7.20 -6.64
C ASN A 148 -64.98 -7.91 -7.11
N LEU A 149 -65.74 -8.49 -6.18
CA LEU A 149 -67.06 -9.07 -6.48
C LEU A 149 -68.08 -7.99 -6.90
N ARG A 150 -68.04 -6.81 -6.27
CA ARG A 150 -68.95 -5.71 -6.57
C ARG A 150 -68.65 -4.99 -7.89
N HIS A 151 -67.38 -4.91 -8.28
CA HIS A 151 -66.94 -4.21 -9.49
C HIS A 151 -66.70 -5.13 -10.70
N LEU A 152 -66.82 -6.46 -10.54
CA LEU A 152 -66.57 -7.48 -11.58
C LEU A 152 -65.17 -7.40 -12.23
N GLU A 153 -64.26 -6.63 -11.64
CA GLU A 153 -62.88 -6.45 -12.06
C GLU A 153 -61.96 -6.42 -10.83
N VAL A 154 -60.65 -6.63 -11.04
CA VAL A 154 -59.68 -6.59 -9.95
C VAL A 154 -59.35 -5.13 -9.62
N VAL A 155 -60.09 -4.55 -8.69
CA VAL A 155 -59.93 -3.14 -8.26
C VAL A 155 -58.89 -2.99 -7.15
N GLU A 156 -58.84 -3.93 -6.20
CA GLU A 156 -57.94 -3.84 -5.03
C GLU A 156 -57.20 -5.16 -4.77
N GLY A 157 -55.90 -5.07 -4.48
CA GLY A 157 -55.03 -6.22 -4.20
C GLY A 157 -54.85 -6.47 -2.71
N ALA A 158 -54.92 -7.72 -2.28
CA ALA A 158 -54.71 -8.13 -0.88
C ALA A 158 -53.28 -8.66 -0.58
N SER A 159 -52.24 -8.09 -1.20
CA SER A 159 -50.85 -8.54 -0.95
C SER A 159 -50.22 -7.75 0.19
N THR A 160 -49.70 -8.43 1.21
CA THR A 160 -48.96 -7.82 2.32
C THR A 160 -47.48 -7.60 1.98
N LEU A 161 -46.77 -6.77 2.75
CA LEU A 161 -45.33 -6.56 2.58
C LEU A 161 -44.53 -7.87 2.68
N THR A 162 -44.95 -8.79 3.56
CA THR A 162 -44.31 -10.10 3.72
C THR A 162 -44.48 -10.97 2.48
N MET A 163 -45.69 -11.00 1.89
CA MET A 163 -45.93 -11.70 0.62
C MET A 163 -45.12 -11.08 -0.52
N GLN A 164 -45.05 -9.76 -0.58
CA GLN A 164 -44.25 -9.06 -1.58
C GLN A 164 -42.74 -9.36 -1.42
N THR A 165 -42.24 -9.44 -0.20
CA THR A 165 -40.84 -9.82 0.10
C THR A 165 -40.51 -11.20 -0.49
N ILE A 166 -41.41 -12.18 -0.32
CA ILE A 166 -41.24 -13.53 -0.87
C ILE A 166 -41.30 -13.54 -2.40
N ARG A 167 -42.22 -12.75 -2.97
CA ARG A 167 -42.34 -12.59 -4.41
C ARG A 167 -41.06 -12.07 -5.04
N LEU A 168 -40.43 -11.06 -4.42
CA LEU A 168 -39.17 -10.48 -4.88
C LEU A 168 -38.02 -11.50 -4.88
N ALA A 169 -38.02 -12.46 -3.96
CA ALA A 169 -36.98 -13.47 -3.87
C ALA A 169 -37.07 -14.56 -4.97
N HIS A 170 -38.25 -14.86 -5.52
CA HIS A 170 -38.42 -15.92 -6.53
C HIS A 170 -38.78 -15.44 -7.94
N ARG A 171 -39.29 -14.21 -8.12
CA ARG A 171 -39.72 -13.65 -9.42
C ARG A 171 -40.64 -14.59 -10.25
N ARG A 172 -41.56 -15.32 -9.59
CA ARG A 172 -42.49 -16.26 -10.24
C ARG A 172 -43.56 -15.54 -11.08
N PRO A 173 -44.11 -16.20 -12.13
CA PRO A 173 -45.23 -15.65 -12.90
C PRO A 173 -46.48 -15.48 -12.01
N ARG A 174 -47.29 -14.46 -12.32
CA ARG A 174 -48.49 -14.09 -11.54
C ARG A 174 -49.63 -15.08 -11.78
N THR A 175 -49.61 -16.21 -11.08
CA THR A 175 -50.69 -17.21 -11.06
C THR A 175 -51.32 -17.30 -9.67
N LEU A 176 -52.58 -17.74 -9.59
CA LEU A 176 -53.29 -17.94 -8.32
C LEU A 176 -52.55 -18.93 -7.41
N ILE A 177 -51.98 -19.99 -8.00
CA ILE A 177 -51.18 -21.00 -7.29
C ILE A 177 -49.95 -20.35 -6.64
N ASN A 178 -49.22 -19.52 -7.40
CA ASN A 178 -48.04 -18.84 -6.87
C ASN A 178 -48.42 -17.85 -5.75
N LYS A 179 -49.57 -17.18 -5.86
CA LYS A 179 -50.07 -16.30 -4.80
C LYS A 179 -50.43 -17.05 -3.51
N LEU A 180 -51.00 -18.26 -3.61
CA LEU A 180 -51.24 -19.12 -2.45
C LEU A 180 -49.93 -19.59 -1.81
N LEU A 181 -48.94 -19.97 -2.63
CA LEU A 181 -47.60 -20.33 -2.15
C LEU A 181 -46.89 -19.15 -1.47
N GLU A 182 -47.02 -17.92 -2.00
CA GLU A 182 -46.52 -16.70 -1.38
C GLU A 182 -47.15 -16.50 0.02
N ALA A 183 -48.46 -16.69 0.16
CA ALA A 183 -49.17 -16.56 1.43
C ALA A 183 -48.70 -17.59 2.48
N LEU A 184 -48.56 -18.86 2.08
CA LEU A 184 -48.06 -19.93 2.95
C LEU A 184 -46.61 -19.68 3.39
N GLN A 185 -45.75 -19.25 2.47
CA GLN A 185 -44.37 -18.88 2.75
C GLN A 185 -44.30 -17.61 3.62
N ALA A 186 -45.23 -16.66 3.49
CA ALA A 186 -45.26 -15.42 4.27
C ALA A 186 -45.52 -15.70 5.75
N PHE A 187 -46.50 -16.56 6.03
CA PHE A 187 -46.72 -17.04 7.40
C PHE A 187 -45.47 -17.72 7.96
N LYS A 188 -44.79 -18.55 7.16
CA LYS A 188 -43.56 -19.25 7.57
C LYS A 188 -42.40 -18.30 7.85
N LEU A 189 -42.29 -17.21 7.10
CA LEU A 189 -41.22 -16.21 7.24
C LEU A 189 -41.40 -15.40 8.53
N GLU A 190 -42.63 -15.01 8.85
CA GLU A 190 -42.98 -14.24 10.06
C GLU A 190 -42.73 -15.02 11.36
N LEU A 191 -42.84 -16.34 11.32
CA LEU A 191 -42.47 -17.20 12.46
C LEU A 191 -40.95 -17.22 12.72
N ARG A 192 -40.13 -16.82 11.74
CA ARG A 192 -38.66 -16.89 11.84
C ARG A 192 -38.00 -15.52 11.96
N TRP A 193 -38.56 -14.50 11.33
CA TRP A 193 -37.95 -13.17 11.19
C TRP A 193 -38.82 -12.11 11.86
N SER A 194 -38.17 -11.12 12.46
CA SER A 194 -38.88 -9.96 13.01
C SER A 194 -39.46 -9.08 11.91
N LYS A 195 -40.55 -8.36 12.22
CA LYS A 195 -41.19 -7.38 11.33
C LYS A 195 -40.20 -6.38 10.76
N SER A 196 -39.32 -5.84 11.59
CA SER A 196 -38.28 -4.89 11.17
C SER A 196 -37.31 -5.50 10.15
N ARG A 197 -36.92 -6.77 10.33
CA ARG A 197 -36.06 -7.49 9.40
C ARG A 197 -36.75 -7.73 8.06
N ILE A 198 -38.02 -8.12 8.08
CA ILE A 198 -38.83 -8.34 6.86
C ILE A 198 -38.94 -7.03 6.08
N LEU A 199 -39.35 -5.95 6.76
CA LEU A 199 -39.48 -4.63 6.14
C LEU A 199 -38.16 -4.12 5.57
N LEU A 200 -37.06 -4.24 6.30
CA LEU A 200 -35.75 -3.84 5.80
C LEU A 200 -35.34 -4.67 4.57
N THR A 201 -35.63 -5.98 4.59
CA THR A 201 -35.34 -6.86 3.46
C THR A 201 -36.16 -6.47 2.24
N TYR A 202 -37.44 -6.17 2.41
CA TYR A 202 -38.30 -5.63 1.35
C TYR A 202 -37.72 -4.34 0.77
N LEU A 203 -37.42 -3.35 1.63
CA LEU A 203 -36.91 -2.05 1.20
C LEU A 203 -35.57 -2.15 0.48
N ASN A 204 -34.75 -3.16 0.74
CA ASN A 204 -33.47 -3.36 0.05
C ASN A 204 -33.59 -4.06 -1.31
N HIS A 205 -34.73 -4.70 -1.60
CA HIS A 205 -34.94 -5.47 -2.84
C HIS A 205 -36.10 -4.96 -3.70
N ALA A 206 -36.90 -4.02 -3.18
CA ALA A 206 -38.00 -3.43 -3.92
C ALA A 206 -37.47 -2.68 -5.17
N PRO A 207 -38.11 -2.83 -6.34
CA PRO A 207 -37.71 -2.11 -7.55
C PRO A 207 -38.20 -0.66 -7.50
N TYR A 208 -37.33 0.32 -7.69
CA TYR A 208 -37.72 1.73 -7.71
C TYR A 208 -37.75 2.33 -9.14
N GLY A 209 -37.40 1.52 -10.14
CA GLY A 209 -37.48 1.87 -11.56
C GLY A 209 -36.12 1.76 -12.27
N GLY A 210 -36.14 1.54 -13.59
CA GLY A 210 -34.94 1.29 -14.38
C GLY A 210 -34.14 0.11 -13.83
N ASN A 211 -32.85 0.33 -13.56
CA ASN A 211 -31.96 -0.66 -12.96
C ASN A 211 -31.70 -0.44 -11.46
N ILE A 212 -32.64 0.18 -10.74
CA ILE A 212 -32.47 0.58 -9.34
C ILE A 212 -33.34 -0.30 -8.45
N GLU A 213 -32.68 -1.06 -7.57
CA GLU A 213 -33.32 -1.90 -6.57
C GLU A 213 -32.84 -1.53 -5.18
N GLY A 214 -33.79 -1.32 -4.28
CA GLY A 214 -33.50 -0.96 -2.91
C GLY A 214 -33.47 0.54 -2.64
N ILE A 215 -33.93 0.90 -1.45
CA ILE A 215 -34.19 2.28 -1.04
C ILE A 215 -32.92 3.13 -0.98
N GLN A 216 -31.78 2.55 -0.57
CA GLN A 216 -30.53 3.28 -0.44
C GLN A 216 -30.03 3.78 -1.81
N ALA A 217 -30.03 2.89 -2.80
CA ALA A 217 -29.67 3.24 -4.17
C ALA A 217 -30.66 4.25 -4.77
N ALA A 218 -31.97 4.06 -4.54
CA ALA A 218 -33.01 4.95 -5.03
C ALA A 218 -32.92 6.37 -4.45
N ALA A 219 -32.78 6.51 -3.12
CA ALA A 219 -32.65 7.80 -2.46
C ALA A 219 -31.45 8.59 -2.99
N MET A 220 -30.31 7.92 -3.18
CA MET A 220 -29.10 8.56 -3.72
C MET A 220 -29.26 8.92 -5.20
N ARG A 221 -29.84 8.04 -6.02
CA ARG A 221 -29.95 8.27 -7.47
C ARG A 221 -31.02 9.31 -7.83
N TYR A 222 -32.14 9.36 -7.10
CA TYR A 222 -33.23 10.29 -7.39
C TYR A 222 -33.10 11.63 -6.68
N PHE A 223 -32.53 11.66 -5.47
CA PHE A 223 -32.48 12.88 -4.65
C PHE A 223 -31.07 13.30 -4.23
N GLY A 224 -30.04 12.50 -4.54
CA GLY A 224 -28.67 12.78 -4.08
C GLY A 224 -28.49 12.69 -2.56
N LYS A 225 -29.43 12.04 -1.87
CA LYS A 225 -29.52 12.00 -0.40
C LYS A 225 -29.40 10.59 0.14
N THR A 226 -28.93 10.47 1.37
CA THR A 226 -29.10 9.23 2.13
C THR A 226 -30.56 9.10 2.57
N PRO A 227 -31.09 7.87 2.79
CA PRO A 227 -32.46 7.72 3.25
C PRO A 227 -32.79 8.53 4.51
N GLN A 228 -31.83 8.69 5.43
CA GLN A 228 -31.96 9.46 6.66
C GLN A 228 -32.22 10.96 6.44
N GLN A 229 -31.91 11.49 5.25
CA GLN A 229 -32.06 12.89 4.89
C GLN A 229 -33.31 13.17 4.04
N LEU A 230 -34.13 12.14 3.78
CA LEU A 230 -35.33 12.28 2.95
C LEU A 230 -36.40 13.13 3.64
N THR A 231 -37.01 14.04 2.89
CA THR A 231 -38.22 14.75 3.31
C THR A 231 -39.44 13.84 3.29
N TRP A 232 -40.58 14.31 3.83
CA TRP A 232 -41.85 13.60 3.71
C TRP A 232 -42.30 13.42 2.26
N SER A 233 -42.08 14.42 1.41
CA SER A 233 -42.40 14.34 -0.03
C SER A 233 -41.56 13.28 -0.74
N GLU A 234 -40.26 13.29 -0.50
CA GLU A 234 -39.31 12.35 -1.11
C GLU A 234 -39.58 10.92 -0.62
N ALA A 235 -39.83 10.75 0.69
CA ALA A 235 -40.21 9.47 1.28
C ALA A 235 -41.54 8.93 0.72
N ALA A 236 -42.56 9.79 0.57
CA ALA A 236 -43.85 9.43 -0.04
C ALA A 236 -43.67 9.04 -1.51
N THR A 237 -42.81 9.77 -2.25
CA THR A 237 -42.48 9.45 -3.64
C THR A 237 -41.86 8.05 -3.73
N LEU A 238 -40.84 7.76 -2.92
CA LEU A 238 -40.19 6.45 -2.92
C LEU A 238 -41.13 5.33 -2.44
N ALA A 239 -42.05 5.59 -1.51
CA ALA A 239 -43.03 4.58 -1.07
C ALA A 239 -43.99 4.14 -2.19
N VAL A 240 -44.30 5.01 -3.16
CA VAL A 240 -45.23 4.72 -4.26
C VAL A 240 -44.59 3.87 -5.37
N LEU A 241 -43.27 3.99 -5.56
CA LEU A 241 -42.57 3.42 -6.72
C LEU A 241 -42.53 1.88 -6.78
N PRO A 242 -42.34 1.12 -5.68
CA PRO A 242 -42.29 -0.35 -5.71
C PRO A 242 -43.43 -1.04 -6.45
N ASN A 243 -44.66 -0.55 -6.26
CA ASN A 243 -45.84 -1.09 -6.93
C ASN A 243 -45.97 -0.65 -8.40
N SER A 244 -45.39 0.50 -8.76
CA SER A 244 -45.45 1.03 -10.13
C SER A 244 -44.10 1.63 -10.57
N PRO A 245 -43.05 0.82 -10.75
CA PRO A 245 -41.70 1.34 -11.00
C PRO A 245 -41.56 2.15 -12.30
N GLY A 246 -42.45 1.90 -13.28
CA GLY A 246 -42.49 2.64 -14.54
C GLY A 246 -42.95 4.10 -14.42
N LEU A 247 -43.48 4.53 -13.27
CA LEU A 247 -43.96 5.91 -13.07
C LEU A 247 -42.85 6.93 -12.84
N ILE A 248 -41.64 6.49 -12.53
CA ILE A 248 -40.53 7.39 -12.19
C ILE A 248 -39.91 8.11 -13.40
N SER A 249 -40.35 7.80 -14.62
CA SER A 249 -39.79 8.42 -15.82
C SER A 249 -39.93 9.95 -15.71
N PRO A 250 -38.82 10.73 -15.82
CA PRO A 250 -38.85 12.18 -15.67
C PRO A 250 -39.75 12.90 -16.68
N VAL A 251 -39.98 12.26 -17.84
CA VAL A 251 -40.71 12.82 -18.98
C VAL A 251 -42.12 12.24 -19.07
N MET A 252 -42.26 10.93 -18.85
CA MET A 252 -43.53 10.22 -19.03
C MET A 252 -44.13 9.87 -17.66
N ASN A 253 -45.41 10.18 -17.43
CA ASN A 253 -46.17 9.84 -16.21
C ASN A 253 -45.87 10.66 -14.95
N ARG A 254 -45.19 11.81 -15.07
CA ARG A 254 -44.87 12.71 -13.95
C ARG A 254 -46.11 13.17 -13.17
N GLU A 255 -47.19 13.55 -13.86
CA GLU A 255 -48.45 13.95 -13.22
C GLU A 255 -49.15 12.80 -12.49
N GLN A 256 -49.07 11.57 -13.02
CA GLN A 256 -49.60 10.39 -12.35
C GLN A 256 -48.83 10.10 -11.05
N LEU A 257 -47.50 10.18 -11.08
CA LEU A 257 -46.66 10.03 -9.89
C LEU A 257 -46.97 11.12 -8.85
N ARG A 258 -47.13 12.37 -9.29
CA ARG A 258 -47.46 13.51 -8.43
C ARG A 258 -48.80 13.29 -7.74
N THR A 259 -49.80 12.86 -8.50
CA THR A 259 -51.14 12.56 -8.00
C THR A 259 -51.10 11.46 -6.94
N LYS A 260 -50.40 10.35 -7.21
CA LYS A 260 -50.26 9.25 -6.24
C LYS A 260 -49.52 9.66 -4.96
N ARG A 261 -48.42 10.40 -5.10
CA ARG A 261 -47.67 10.94 -3.95
C ARG A 261 -48.54 11.86 -3.10
N ASN A 262 -49.22 12.83 -3.72
CA ASN A 262 -50.05 13.79 -3.01
C ASN A 262 -51.26 13.11 -2.33
N ALA A 263 -51.84 12.08 -2.96
CA ALA A 263 -52.88 11.27 -2.35
C ALA A 263 -52.38 10.55 -1.08
N LEU A 264 -51.16 10.00 -1.11
CA LEU A 264 -50.54 9.40 0.08
C LEU A 264 -50.29 10.43 1.19
N LEU A 265 -49.78 11.62 0.84
CA LEU A 265 -49.57 12.71 1.81
C LEU A 265 -50.89 13.15 2.47
N LYS A 266 -51.96 13.30 1.68
CA LYS A 266 -53.30 13.62 2.20
C LYS A 266 -53.83 12.53 3.14
N ARG A 267 -53.56 11.26 2.83
CA ARG A 267 -53.94 10.14 3.70
C ARG A 267 -53.16 10.17 5.02
N LEU A 268 -51.86 10.49 4.99
CA LEU A 268 -51.05 10.65 6.20
C LEU A 268 -51.54 11.82 7.09
N GLU A 269 -52.05 12.89 6.47
CA GLU A 269 -52.69 14.00 7.19
C GLU A 269 -54.01 13.55 7.86
N GLN A 270 -54.87 12.82 7.14
CA GLN A 270 -56.15 12.32 7.66
C GLN A 270 -56.00 11.37 8.85
N GLU A 271 -54.94 10.56 8.85
CA GLU A 271 -54.57 9.64 9.94
C GLU A 271 -53.73 10.34 11.04
N ALA A 272 -53.63 11.67 11.01
CA ALA A 272 -52.88 12.50 11.95
C ALA A 272 -51.39 12.13 12.13
N VAL A 273 -50.77 11.50 11.12
CA VAL A 273 -49.35 11.15 11.13
C VAL A 273 -48.47 12.38 10.88
N ILE A 274 -48.96 13.31 10.04
CA ILE A 274 -48.33 14.59 9.74
C ILE A 274 -49.33 15.73 9.93
N SER A 275 -48.84 16.92 10.28
CA SER A 275 -49.69 18.12 10.38
C SER A 275 -50.14 18.59 8.99
N PRO A 276 -51.28 19.31 8.90
CA PRO A 276 -51.73 19.93 7.65
C PRO A 276 -50.68 20.83 7.00
N ALA A 277 -49.90 21.55 7.83
CA ALA A 277 -48.80 22.40 7.35
C ALA A 277 -47.70 21.57 6.66
N ILE A 278 -47.29 20.44 7.25
CA ILE A 278 -46.29 19.53 6.65
C ILE A 278 -46.85 18.91 5.36
N ALA A 279 -48.10 18.47 5.36
CA ALA A 279 -48.75 17.85 4.20
C ALA A 279 -48.80 18.82 3.00
N ARG A 280 -49.12 20.09 3.26
CA ARG A 280 -49.11 21.16 2.25
C ARG A 280 -47.71 21.40 1.70
N LEU A 281 -46.73 21.65 2.58
CA LEU A 281 -45.33 21.89 2.19
C LEU A 281 -44.76 20.71 1.38
N ALA A 282 -44.97 19.48 1.85
CA ALA A 282 -44.51 18.28 1.16
C ALA A 282 -45.17 18.08 -0.21
N SER A 283 -46.44 18.48 -0.37
CA SER A 283 -47.15 18.38 -1.65
C SER A 283 -46.65 19.40 -2.69
N GLU A 284 -46.12 20.53 -2.23
CA GLU A 284 -45.53 21.59 -3.05
C GLU A 284 -44.08 21.26 -3.49
N GLU A 285 -43.37 20.40 -2.75
CA GLU A 285 -42.02 19.95 -3.14
C GLU A 285 -42.03 19.29 -4.56
N PRO A 286 -41.03 19.60 -5.40
CA PRO A 286 -40.96 19.07 -6.76
C PRO A 286 -40.60 17.58 -6.75
N LEU A 287 -41.14 16.84 -7.72
CA LEU A 287 -40.68 15.47 -8.02
C LEU A 287 -39.26 15.50 -8.61
N PRO A 288 -38.48 14.42 -8.46
CA PRO A 288 -37.13 14.35 -9.02
C PRO A 288 -37.20 14.56 -10.54
N SER A 289 -36.35 15.46 -11.06
CA SER A 289 -36.31 15.80 -12.48
C SER A 289 -35.14 15.14 -13.21
N ASN A 290 -34.04 14.86 -12.51
CA ASN A 290 -32.82 14.28 -13.07
C ASN A 290 -32.29 13.16 -12.18
N LEU A 291 -31.55 12.22 -12.77
CA LEU A 291 -30.83 11.19 -12.03
C LEU A 291 -29.47 11.73 -11.58
N HIS A 292 -29.23 11.76 -10.26
CA HIS A 292 -27.95 12.12 -9.66
C HIS A 292 -26.94 11.00 -9.85
N SER A 293 -25.80 11.26 -10.51
CA SER A 293 -24.72 10.28 -10.61
C SER A 293 -24.19 9.92 -9.22
N PHE A 294 -23.78 8.66 -9.03
CA PHE A 294 -22.98 8.32 -7.86
C PHE A 294 -21.68 9.10 -7.97
N GLN A 295 -21.35 9.87 -6.93
CA GLN A 295 -20.04 10.51 -6.83
C GLN A 295 -18.97 9.42 -6.90
N ILE A 296 -17.92 9.68 -7.67
CA ILE A 296 -16.76 8.81 -7.77
C ILE A 296 -15.58 9.58 -7.20
N ALA A 297 -15.10 9.14 -6.04
CA ALA A 297 -13.90 9.64 -5.38
C ALA A 297 -12.94 8.47 -5.14
N GLY A 298 -11.63 8.70 -5.32
CA GLY A 298 -10.64 7.64 -5.19
C GLY A 298 -10.90 6.49 -6.15
N ALA A 299 -11.01 6.80 -7.45
CA ALA A 299 -11.47 5.85 -8.46
C ALA A 299 -10.59 4.59 -8.55
N HIS A 300 -9.26 4.74 -8.62
CA HIS A 300 -8.30 3.63 -8.61
C HIS A 300 -8.38 2.83 -7.31
N TRP A 301 -8.50 3.52 -6.17
CA TRP A 301 -8.60 2.88 -4.87
C TRP A 301 -9.85 2.01 -4.75
N SER A 302 -11.00 2.56 -5.13
CA SER A 302 -12.27 1.83 -5.13
C SER A 302 -12.26 0.67 -6.13
N GLN A 303 -11.53 0.80 -7.25
CA GLN A 303 -11.36 -0.27 -8.22
C GLN A 303 -10.61 -1.48 -7.62
N ARG A 304 -9.63 -1.26 -6.74
CA ARG A 304 -8.93 -2.34 -6.03
C ARG A 304 -9.89 -3.18 -5.18
N PHE A 305 -10.81 -2.55 -4.46
CA PHE A 305 -11.85 -3.26 -3.69
C PHE A 305 -12.78 -4.06 -4.60
N HIS A 306 -13.16 -3.53 -5.76
CA HIS A 306 -14.03 -4.25 -6.69
C HIS A 306 -13.33 -5.47 -7.33
N ASN A 307 -12.02 -5.35 -7.57
CA ASN A 307 -11.22 -6.43 -8.15
C ASN A 307 -10.91 -7.53 -7.13
N ASP A 308 -10.87 -7.22 -5.83
CA ASP A 308 -10.69 -8.19 -4.74
C ASP A 308 -11.95 -9.07 -4.56
N PRO A 309 -11.89 -10.40 -4.83
CA PRO A 309 -13.03 -11.29 -4.68
C PRO A 309 -13.63 -11.31 -3.28
N SER A 310 -12.83 -11.05 -2.23
CA SER A 310 -13.30 -11.03 -0.84
C SER A 310 -14.20 -9.83 -0.52
N CYS A 311 -14.10 -8.76 -1.32
CA CYS A 311 -14.82 -7.49 -1.18
C CYS A 311 -16.08 -7.40 -2.05
N ARG A 312 -16.20 -8.24 -3.09
CA ARG A 312 -17.31 -8.19 -4.04
C ARG A 312 -18.67 -8.41 -3.38
N GLY A 313 -19.65 -7.59 -3.79
CA GLY A 313 -21.03 -7.68 -3.31
C GLY A 313 -21.22 -7.33 -1.84
N LYS A 314 -20.31 -6.55 -1.26
CA LYS A 314 -20.32 -6.12 0.14
C LYS A 314 -20.14 -4.61 0.25
N ILE A 315 -20.48 -4.08 1.42
CA ILE A 315 -20.10 -2.73 1.85
C ILE A 315 -18.68 -2.84 2.41
N ASN A 316 -17.77 -2.04 1.85
CA ASN A 316 -16.36 -2.03 2.20
C ASN A 316 -15.99 -0.65 2.77
N GLU A 317 -15.57 -0.64 4.03
CA GLU A 317 -15.11 0.57 4.72
C GLU A 317 -13.61 0.78 4.46
N SER A 318 -13.28 1.88 3.78
CA SER A 318 -11.93 2.29 3.41
C SER A 318 -11.31 3.21 4.46
N THR A 319 -9.97 3.28 4.50
CA THR A 319 -9.25 4.25 5.32
C THR A 319 -9.18 5.66 4.71
N LEU A 320 -9.59 5.82 3.44
CA LEU A 320 -9.53 7.11 2.75
C LEU A 320 -10.32 8.19 3.48
N ASP A 321 -9.85 9.42 3.40
CA ASP A 321 -10.61 10.61 3.77
C ASP A 321 -11.05 11.31 2.49
N ARG A 322 -12.37 11.41 2.27
CA ARG A 322 -12.92 12.02 1.05
C ARG A 322 -12.45 13.46 0.81
N LYS A 323 -12.24 14.27 1.87
CA LYS A 323 -11.77 15.65 1.72
C LYS A 323 -10.30 15.69 1.32
N ILE A 324 -9.46 14.87 1.96
CA ILE A 324 -8.03 14.74 1.62
C ILE A 324 -7.87 14.18 0.21
N GLN A 325 -8.63 13.14 -0.13
CA GLN A 325 -8.65 12.54 -1.46
C GLN A 325 -8.96 13.58 -2.55
N ALA A 326 -10.02 14.36 -2.38
CA ALA A 326 -10.40 15.39 -3.35
C ALA A 326 -9.32 16.48 -3.50
N ALA A 327 -8.69 16.90 -2.39
CA ALA A 327 -7.60 17.86 -2.44
C ALA A 327 -6.37 17.32 -3.19
N VAL A 328 -6.03 16.05 -3.01
CA VAL A 328 -4.91 15.40 -3.70
C VAL A 328 -5.24 15.17 -5.17
N GLU A 329 -6.44 14.70 -5.51
CA GLU A 329 -6.90 14.55 -6.90
C GLU A 329 -6.82 15.88 -7.66
N HIS A 330 -7.31 16.96 -7.04
CA HIS A 330 -7.26 18.29 -7.64
C HIS A 330 -5.82 18.78 -7.86
N ALA A 331 -4.95 18.65 -6.84
CA ALA A 331 -3.55 19.05 -6.94
C ALA A 331 -2.77 18.26 -8.01
N VAL A 332 -3.01 16.95 -8.12
CA VAL A 332 -2.39 16.10 -9.15
C VAL A 332 -2.91 16.50 -10.54
N ALA A 333 -4.22 16.67 -10.70
CA ALA A 333 -4.82 17.04 -11.98
C ALA A 333 -4.31 18.41 -12.48
N ASP A 334 -4.24 19.40 -11.59
CA ASP A 334 -3.75 20.74 -11.94
C ASP A 334 -2.26 20.73 -12.27
N TYR A 335 -1.44 20.02 -11.47
CA TYR A 335 0.00 19.90 -11.74
C TYR A 335 0.28 19.13 -13.04
N ALA A 336 -0.51 18.10 -13.35
CA ALA A 336 -0.35 17.34 -14.59
C ALA A 336 -0.59 18.19 -15.85
N ARG A 337 -1.42 19.25 -15.78
CA ARG A 337 -1.64 20.15 -16.93
C ARG A 337 -0.36 20.88 -17.35
N SER A 338 0.54 21.19 -16.42
CA SER A 338 1.81 21.84 -16.75
C SER A 338 2.83 20.81 -17.24
N THR A 339 2.99 19.68 -16.54
CA THR A 339 3.98 18.66 -16.90
C THR A 339 3.68 17.96 -18.23
N THR A 340 2.40 17.84 -18.60
CA THR A 340 2.01 17.25 -19.89
C THR A 340 2.55 18.07 -21.06
N ARG A 341 2.61 19.40 -20.95
CA ARG A 341 3.21 20.29 -21.97
C ARG A 341 4.71 20.07 -22.12
N GLU A 342 5.36 19.52 -21.10
CA GLU A 342 6.78 19.18 -21.11
C GLU A 342 7.06 17.75 -21.59
N GLY A 343 6.02 16.98 -21.91
CA GLY A 343 6.13 15.58 -22.33
C GLY A 343 6.16 14.57 -21.18
N ILE A 344 5.66 14.95 -20.00
CA ILE A 344 5.50 14.09 -18.82
C ILE A 344 4.00 13.93 -18.56
N GLN A 345 3.45 12.81 -19.01
CA GLN A 345 2.01 12.61 -19.15
C GLN A 345 1.32 12.06 -17.90
N HIS A 346 2.05 11.33 -17.04
CA HIS A 346 1.45 10.59 -15.94
C HIS A 346 2.09 10.92 -14.60
N ILE A 347 1.24 11.13 -13.60
CA ILE A 347 1.62 11.39 -12.22
C ILE A 347 0.71 10.58 -11.30
N ALA A 348 1.29 9.97 -10.28
CA ALA A 348 0.59 9.25 -9.23
C ALA A 348 1.00 9.80 -7.86
N ALA A 349 0.07 9.77 -6.90
CA ALA A 349 0.27 10.29 -5.56
C ALA A 349 -0.39 9.39 -4.51
N VAL A 350 0.31 9.16 -3.39
CA VAL A 350 -0.24 8.48 -2.22
C VAL A 350 0.05 9.28 -0.96
N VAL A 351 -0.92 9.32 -0.05
CA VAL A 351 -0.80 9.98 1.26
C VAL A 351 -1.18 8.99 2.34
N LEU A 352 -0.25 8.72 3.24
CA LEU A 352 -0.44 7.84 4.40
C LEU A 352 -0.31 8.65 5.69
N ASP A 353 -1.11 8.29 6.69
CA ASP A 353 -0.85 8.69 8.07
C ASP A 353 0.41 7.97 8.57
N THR A 354 1.43 8.72 8.98
CA THR A 354 2.72 8.17 9.38
C THR A 354 2.60 7.26 10.61
N GLU A 355 1.73 7.59 11.55
CA GLU A 355 1.60 6.86 12.81
C GLU A 355 0.80 5.57 12.60
N THR A 356 -0.37 5.66 11.96
CA THR A 356 -1.30 4.54 11.85
C THR A 356 -1.04 3.65 10.63
N GLY A 357 -0.33 4.16 9.62
CA GLY A 357 -0.12 3.48 8.33
C GLY A 357 -1.38 3.42 7.45
N GLU A 358 -2.43 4.17 7.81
CA GLU A 358 -3.67 4.25 7.04
C GLU A 358 -3.50 5.10 5.78
N VAL A 359 -3.94 4.59 4.65
CA VAL A 359 -3.97 5.35 3.39
C VAL A 359 -5.11 6.35 3.45
N LYS A 360 -4.79 7.65 3.42
CA LYS A 360 -5.77 8.75 3.46
C LYS A 360 -6.12 9.31 2.10
N ALA A 361 -5.18 9.27 1.15
CA ALA A 361 -5.43 9.55 -0.26
C ALA A 361 -4.62 8.64 -1.19
N TYR A 362 -5.20 8.29 -2.34
CA TYR A 362 -4.62 7.42 -3.35
C TYR A 362 -5.05 7.84 -4.76
N VAL A 363 -4.10 8.25 -5.58
CA VAL A 363 -4.30 8.70 -6.96
C VAL A 363 -3.35 7.93 -7.88
N GLY A 364 -3.89 7.10 -8.77
CA GLY A 364 -3.10 6.28 -9.70
C GLY A 364 -2.74 7.00 -11.00
N SER A 365 -3.50 8.03 -11.37
CA SER A 365 -3.27 8.87 -12.56
C SER A 365 -4.00 10.22 -12.40
N PRO A 366 -3.68 11.24 -13.20
CA PRO A 366 -4.26 12.58 -13.06
C PRO A 366 -5.77 12.65 -13.30
N ASP A 367 -6.28 11.87 -14.25
CA ASP A 367 -7.71 11.72 -14.52
C ASP A 367 -8.01 10.25 -14.82
N TYR A 368 -8.86 9.63 -13.99
CA TYR A 368 -9.25 8.23 -14.17
C TYR A 368 -10.09 8.02 -15.44
N PHE A 369 -10.86 9.02 -15.87
CA PHE A 369 -11.81 8.91 -16.98
C PHE A 369 -11.23 9.34 -18.33
N ASP A 370 -9.99 9.83 -18.36
CA ASP A 370 -9.27 10.10 -19.60
C ASP A 370 -8.72 8.80 -20.21
N PHE A 371 -9.56 8.07 -20.94
CA PHE A 371 -9.19 6.81 -21.59
C PHE A 371 -8.11 7.00 -22.67
N ALA A 372 -8.06 8.17 -23.33
CA ALA A 372 -7.06 8.46 -24.36
C ALA A 372 -5.66 8.58 -23.76
N ALA A 373 -5.55 9.25 -22.61
CA ALA A 373 -4.30 9.32 -21.83
C ALA A 373 -4.04 8.07 -20.97
N LYS A 374 -4.83 7.00 -21.11
CA LYS A 374 -4.73 5.76 -20.30
C LYS A 374 -4.97 5.98 -18.80
N GLY A 375 -5.85 6.90 -18.46
CA GLY A 375 -6.27 7.26 -17.10
C GLY A 375 -6.62 6.09 -16.17
N PRO A 376 -7.34 5.05 -16.62
CA PRO A 376 -7.66 3.91 -15.75
C PRO A 376 -6.46 3.09 -15.26
N ILE A 377 -5.26 3.26 -15.86
CA ILE A 377 -4.04 2.60 -15.39
C ILE A 377 -3.65 3.15 -14.01
N ASP A 378 -3.43 2.25 -13.06
CA ASP A 378 -3.01 2.58 -11.70
C ASP A 378 -1.48 2.69 -11.63
N GLY A 379 -0.95 3.89 -11.85
CA GLY A 379 0.48 4.19 -11.75
C GLY A 379 1.06 4.03 -10.34
N ALA A 380 0.23 4.17 -9.30
CA ALA A 380 0.67 3.96 -7.91
C ALA A 380 0.88 2.47 -7.58
N ALA A 381 0.21 1.58 -8.32
CA ALA A 381 0.36 0.12 -8.23
C ALA A 381 1.41 -0.47 -9.18
N ALA A 382 1.78 0.27 -10.23
CA ALA A 382 2.65 -0.23 -11.28
C ALA A 382 4.10 -0.38 -10.76
N PRO A 383 4.73 -1.56 -10.90
CA PRO A 383 6.15 -1.73 -10.60
C PRO A 383 7.00 -0.91 -11.56
N ARG A 384 7.91 -0.10 -11.01
CA ARG A 384 8.77 0.82 -11.77
C ARG A 384 10.17 0.84 -11.16
N SER A 385 11.19 1.19 -11.94
CA SER A 385 12.58 1.25 -11.44
C SER A 385 12.67 2.20 -10.26
N THR A 386 13.23 1.72 -9.14
CA THR A 386 13.33 2.48 -7.88
C THR A 386 14.29 3.68 -7.96
N GLY A 387 15.16 3.74 -8.96
CA GLY A 387 16.25 4.71 -9.01
C GLY A 387 17.05 4.73 -7.70
N SER A 388 17.40 5.92 -7.22
CA SER A 388 18.16 6.09 -5.96
C SER A 388 17.31 6.10 -4.67
N ILE A 389 16.03 5.75 -4.74
CA ILE A 389 15.10 5.90 -3.60
C ILE A 389 15.37 4.91 -2.45
N LEU A 390 16.13 3.84 -2.70
CA LEU A 390 16.44 2.82 -1.70
C LEU A 390 17.69 3.15 -0.84
N LYS A 391 18.47 4.16 -1.22
CA LYS A 391 19.72 4.54 -0.52
C LYS A 391 19.54 4.79 0.98
N PRO A 392 18.50 5.49 1.47
CA PRO A 392 18.36 5.74 2.90
C PRO A 392 18.34 4.46 3.75
N PHE A 393 17.72 3.38 3.25
CA PHE A 393 17.63 2.11 3.96
C PHE A 393 18.98 1.41 4.06
N LEU A 394 19.79 1.42 2.99
CA LEU A 394 21.15 0.89 3.05
C LEU A 394 22.00 1.64 4.08
N TYR A 395 21.92 2.97 4.10
CA TYR A 395 22.68 3.78 5.06
C TYR A 395 22.21 3.52 6.49
N ALA A 396 20.89 3.43 6.69
CA ALA A 396 20.31 3.06 7.97
C ALA A 396 20.83 1.70 8.45
N LEU A 397 20.64 0.65 7.66
CA LEU A 397 21.09 -0.70 8.00
C LEU A 397 22.60 -0.80 8.23
N SER A 398 23.40 -0.01 7.50
CA SER A 398 24.85 0.05 7.70
C SER A 398 25.25 0.75 9.00
N MET A 399 24.48 1.74 9.46
CA MET A 399 24.65 2.33 10.79
C MET A 399 24.26 1.35 11.90
N ASP A 400 23.15 0.62 11.74
CA ASP A 400 22.75 -0.45 12.67
C ASP A 400 23.77 -1.59 12.74
N ALA A 401 24.37 -1.95 11.60
CA ALA A 401 25.43 -2.95 11.53
C ALA A 401 26.77 -2.48 12.11
N GLY A 402 26.90 -1.20 12.47
CA GLY A 402 28.15 -0.62 12.98
C GLY A 402 29.23 -0.41 11.91
N LEU A 403 28.86 -0.32 10.63
CA LEU A 403 29.81 -0.13 9.53
C LEU A 403 30.18 1.35 9.34
N ILE A 404 29.20 2.24 9.52
CA ILE A 404 29.34 3.68 9.33
C ILE A 404 28.53 4.45 10.38
N LEU A 405 28.85 5.73 10.54
CA LEU A 405 28.02 6.76 11.16
C LEU A 405 27.94 7.96 10.21
N PRO A 406 27.07 8.97 10.46
CA PRO A 406 26.88 10.09 9.54
C PRO A 406 28.17 10.83 9.17
N ARG A 407 29.18 10.82 10.06
CA ARG A 407 30.48 11.48 9.85
C ARG A 407 31.53 10.60 9.18
N THR A 408 31.32 9.29 9.08
CA THR A 408 32.30 8.34 8.54
C THR A 408 32.59 8.65 7.08
N TRP A 409 33.87 8.72 6.71
CA TRP A 409 34.29 8.87 5.33
C TRP A 409 34.01 7.61 4.51
N ILE A 410 33.45 7.83 3.33
CA ILE A 410 33.26 6.86 2.26
C ILE A 410 34.02 7.38 1.05
N ARG A 411 34.71 6.47 0.36
CA ARG A 411 35.49 6.80 -0.83
C ARG A 411 34.54 7.02 -2.01
N ASP A 412 34.72 8.13 -2.70
CA ASP A 412 34.03 8.49 -3.93
C ASP A 412 35.08 8.75 -5.03
N VAL A 413 35.66 7.65 -5.51
CA VAL A 413 36.71 7.63 -6.55
C VAL A 413 36.35 6.54 -7.57
N PRO A 414 36.88 6.58 -8.81
CA PRO A 414 36.67 5.52 -9.78
C PRO A 414 36.88 4.13 -9.17
N THR A 415 35.87 3.26 -9.30
CA THR A 415 35.84 1.93 -8.67
C THR A 415 35.24 0.92 -9.63
N PHE A 416 35.80 -0.28 -9.66
CA PHE A 416 35.38 -1.34 -10.57
C PHE A 416 34.97 -2.58 -9.79
N TYR A 417 33.89 -3.24 -10.22
CA TYR A 417 33.37 -4.50 -9.67
C TYR A 417 33.19 -5.48 -10.81
N GLY A 418 34.23 -6.24 -11.15
CA GLY A 418 34.26 -7.00 -12.40
C GLY A 418 34.11 -6.06 -13.61
N ALA A 419 33.11 -6.31 -14.46
CA ALA A 419 32.78 -5.45 -15.61
C ALA A 419 31.93 -4.21 -15.25
N PHE A 420 31.43 -4.11 -14.01
CA PHE A 420 30.57 -3.02 -13.58
C PHE A 420 31.37 -1.86 -12.97
N SER A 421 31.24 -0.66 -13.53
CA SER A 421 31.87 0.57 -13.02
C SER A 421 30.79 1.63 -12.76
N PRO A 422 30.36 1.84 -11.50
CA PRO A 422 29.38 2.88 -11.19
C PRO A 422 29.98 4.27 -11.41
N ALA A 423 29.16 5.20 -11.89
CA ALA A 423 29.48 6.62 -11.98
C ALA A 423 28.41 7.45 -11.27
N ASN A 424 28.80 8.60 -10.72
CA ASN A 424 27.86 9.59 -10.21
C ASN A 424 27.08 10.24 -11.36
N ALA A 425 25.94 10.86 -11.05
CA ALA A 425 25.05 11.45 -12.06
C ALA A 425 25.73 12.56 -12.87
N ASP A 426 26.60 13.35 -12.23
CA ASP A 426 27.43 14.39 -12.82
C ASP A 426 28.73 13.85 -13.47
N ARG A 427 28.94 12.52 -13.42
CA ARG A 427 30.20 11.83 -13.81
C ARG A 427 31.44 12.31 -13.05
N GLY A 428 31.24 13.10 -11.98
CA GLY A 428 32.27 13.60 -11.08
C GLY A 428 32.54 12.62 -9.94
N TYR A 429 33.56 12.94 -9.15
CA TYR A 429 33.99 12.18 -7.99
C TYR A 429 34.42 13.16 -6.89
N GLY A 430 34.05 12.90 -5.65
CA GLY A 430 34.32 13.76 -4.49
C GLY A 430 35.57 13.37 -3.68
N GLY A 431 36.26 12.28 -4.03
CA GLY A 431 37.41 11.78 -3.28
C GLY A 431 37.00 11.11 -1.96
N LEU A 432 36.94 11.87 -0.87
CA LEU A 432 36.44 11.41 0.43
C LEU A 432 35.24 12.25 0.84
N VAL A 433 34.11 11.58 1.04
CA VAL A 433 32.84 12.22 1.42
C VAL A 433 32.31 11.57 2.70
N THR A 434 31.67 12.35 3.56
CA THR A 434 30.99 11.78 4.73
C THR A 434 29.75 11.00 4.29
N ALA A 435 29.37 9.96 5.06
CA ALA A 435 28.13 9.21 4.81
C ALA A 435 26.90 10.14 4.74
N ARG A 436 26.84 11.16 5.60
CA ARG A 436 25.80 12.21 5.55
C ARG A 436 25.77 12.92 4.20
N ASN A 437 26.90 13.43 3.74
CA ASN A 437 26.94 14.19 2.48
C ASN A 437 26.70 13.29 1.27
N ALA A 438 27.21 12.06 1.29
CA ALA A 438 26.98 11.07 0.24
C ALA A 438 25.48 10.75 0.07
N LEU A 439 24.73 10.64 1.18
CA LEU A 439 23.28 10.42 1.12
C LEU A 439 22.51 11.69 0.71
N ILE A 440 22.88 12.87 1.23
CA ILE A 440 22.26 14.16 0.87
C ILE A 440 22.40 14.43 -0.64
N GLN A 441 23.60 14.23 -1.18
CA GLN A 441 23.88 14.41 -2.61
C GLN A 441 23.48 13.18 -3.45
N SER A 442 23.02 12.10 -2.80
CA SER A 442 22.59 10.87 -3.45
C SER A 442 23.66 10.26 -4.38
N LEU A 443 24.93 10.29 -3.98
CA LEU A 443 26.06 9.80 -4.77
C LEU A 443 25.94 8.28 -5.02
N ASN A 444 26.34 7.83 -6.21
CA ASN A 444 26.20 6.44 -6.66
C ASN A 444 27.36 5.58 -6.17
N VAL A 445 28.59 6.06 -6.33
CA VAL A 445 29.80 5.27 -6.04
C VAL A 445 29.92 4.93 -4.55
N PRO A 446 29.71 5.88 -3.60
CA PRO A 446 29.66 5.56 -2.17
C PRO A 446 28.57 4.55 -1.81
N ALA A 447 27.39 4.66 -2.43
CA ALA A 447 26.28 3.75 -2.17
C ALA A 447 26.58 2.32 -2.64
N VAL A 448 27.19 2.16 -3.82
CA VAL A 448 27.61 0.84 -4.32
C VAL A 448 28.73 0.25 -3.45
N ARG A 449 29.72 1.06 -3.07
CA ARG A 449 30.78 0.64 -2.13
C ARG A 449 30.20 0.17 -0.80
N LEU A 450 29.23 0.90 -0.27
CA LEU A 450 28.56 0.54 0.97
C LEU A 450 27.73 -0.73 0.82
N LEU A 451 27.02 -0.92 -0.30
CA LEU A 451 26.27 -2.15 -0.56
C LEU A 451 27.19 -3.36 -0.65
N ASN A 452 28.33 -3.22 -1.31
CA ASN A 452 29.33 -4.29 -1.41
C ASN A 452 29.88 -4.68 -0.02
N LEU A 453 30.03 -3.71 0.90
CA LEU A 453 30.46 -3.96 2.27
C LEU A 453 29.35 -4.57 3.15
N TYR A 454 28.12 -4.07 3.01
CA TYR A 454 26.97 -4.51 3.81
C TYR A 454 26.43 -5.88 3.38
N GLY A 455 26.41 -6.13 2.07
CA GLY A 455 25.91 -7.34 1.41
C GLY A 455 24.55 -7.14 0.73
N THR A 456 24.47 -7.50 -0.55
CA THR A 456 23.23 -7.38 -1.36
C THR A 456 22.09 -8.25 -0.81
N ASP A 457 22.38 -9.50 -0.43
CA ASP A 457 21.41 -10.44 0.14
C ASP A 457 20.73 -9.89 1.41
N ARG A 458 21.51 -9.27 2.30
CA ARG A 458 20.96 -8.67 3.53
C ARG A 458 20.03 -7.50 3.24
N LEU A 459 20.38 -6.64 2.27
CA LEU A 459 19.51 -5.54 1.86
C LEU A 459 18.25 -6.08 1.20
N TYR A 460 18.38 -7.04 0.31
CA TYR A 460 17.25 -7.67 -0.39
C TYR A 460 16.24 -8.27 0.58
N ARG A 461 16.70 -9.11 1.52
CA ARG A 461 15.81 -9.74 2.52
C ARG A 461 15.14 -8.71 3.41
N PHE A 462 15.86 -7.64 3.79
CA PHE A 462 15.25 -6.53 4.51
C PHE A 462 14.11 -5.90 3.70
N LEU A 463 14.33 -5.59 2.42
CA LEU A 463 13.32 -4.95 1.57
C LEU A 463 12.07 -5.82 1.41
N GLN A 464 12.24 -7.13 1.20
CA GLN A 464 11.11 -8.07 1.15
C GLN A 464 10.36 -8.13 2.49
N ASN A 465 11.07 -8.30 3.61
CA ASN A 465 10.46 -8.34 4.94
C ASN A 465 9.77 -7.02 5.33
N ALA A 466 10.25 -5.90 4.78
CA ALA A 466 9.65 -4.58 4.97
C ALA A 466 8.45 -4.32 4.04
N GLY A 467 8.11 -5.26 3.14
CA GLY A 467 6.88 -5.23 2.35
C GLY A 467 7.04 -4.89 0.87
N LEU A 468 8.27 -4.91 0.30
CA LEU A 468 8.45 -4.78 -1.15
C LEU A 468 8.23 -6.12 -1.84
N SER A 469 7.01 -6.37 -2.32
CA SER A 469 6.62 -7.63 -2.97
C SER A 469 7.07 -7.75 -4.43
N THR A 470 7.44 -6.63 -5.05
CA THR A 470 7.86 -6.54 -6.46
C THR A 470 9.31 -6.95 -6.70
N LEU A 471 10.07 -7.29 -5.65
CA LEU A 471 11.39 -7.89 -5.78
C LEU A 471 11.23 -9.41 -5.91
N PHE A 472 11.20 -9.90 -7.15
CA PHE A 472 10.93 -11.32 -7.47
C PHE A 472 12.16 -12.09 -7.98
N ARG A 473 13.21 -11.38 -8.43
CA ARG A 473 14.46 -12.00 -8.91
C ARG A 473 15.37 -12.39 -7.74
N ASN A 474 16.34 -13.27 -8.00
CA ASN A 474 17.32 -13.67 -6.99
C ASN A 474 18.24 -12.47 -6.62
N PRO A 475 18.73 -12.39 -5.37
CA PRO A 475 19.59 -11.29 -4.93
C PRO A 475 20.82 -11.07 -5.81
N ASP A 476 21.42 -12.16 -6.30
CA ASP A 476 22.62 -12.11 -7.16
C ASP A 476 22.32 -11.57 -8.56
N GLU A 477 21.09 -11.75 -9.05
CA GLU A 477 20.65 -11.22 -10.35
C GLU A 477 20.45 -9.70 -10.31
N TYR A 478 20.00 -9.16 -9.17
CA TYR A 478 19.98 -7.71 -8.96
C TYR A 478 21.40 -7.16 -8.75
N GLY A 479 22.21 -7.88 -7.97
CA GLY A 479 23.59 -7.50 -7.66
C GLY A 479 23.72 -6.10 -7.08
N LEU A 480 24.87 -5.46 -7.33
CA LEU A 480 25.15 -4.11 -6.84
C LEU A 480 24.28 -3.02 -7.50
N THR A 481 23.58 -3.34 -8.59
CA THR A 481 22.71 -2.38 -9.28
C THR A 481 21.39 -2.13 -8.53
N LEU A 482 21.04 -3.01 -7.58
CA LEU A 482 19.84 -2.87 -6.74
C LEU A 482 19.73 -1.48 -6.11
N ILE A 483 20.83 -0.97 -5.54
CA ILE A 483 20.87 0.33 -4.85
C ILE A 483 20.82 1.54 -5.80
N LEU A 484 21.00 1.31 -7.09
CA LEU A 484 20.97 2.33 -8.14
C LEU A 484 19.67 2.32 -8.95
N GLY A 485 18.73 1.43 -8.62
CA GLY A 485 17.44 1.34 -9.31
C GLY A 485 17.26 0.13 -10.19
N GLY A 486 18.14 -0.88 -10.09
CA GLY A 486 18.00 -2.14 -10.83
C GLY A 486 16.78 -2.98 -10.41
N GLY A 487 16.18 -2.67 -9.26
CA GLY A 487 14.95 -3.28 -8.75
C GLY A 487 13.71 -2.41 -8.96
N GLU A 488 12.57 -3.09 -9.09
CA GLU A 488 11.25 -2.50 -9.27
C GLU A 488 10.51 -2.36 -7.94
N ALA A 489 9.74 -1.28 -7.78
CA ALA A 489 8.80 -1.09 -6.68
C ALA A 489 7.56 -0.32 -7.14
N CYS A 490 6.44 -0.51 -6.44
CA CYS A 490 5.27 0.35 -6.61
C CYS A 490 5.29 1.52 -5.61
N LEU A 491 4.57 2.60 -5.95
CA LEU A 491 4.56 3.82 -5.15
C LEU A 491 4.03 3.60 -3.73
N LEU A 492 2.98 2.78 -3.60
CA LEU A 492 2.34 2.52 -2.31
C LEU A 492 3.26 1.74 -1.36
N GLU A 493 4.01 0.75 -1.87
CA GLU A 493 5.00 0.01 -1.09
C GLU A 493 6.16 0.92 -0.68
N LEU A 494 6.67 1.75 -1.60
CA LEU A 494 7.71 2.72 -1.26
C LEU A 494 7.25 3.70 -0.18
N ALA A 495 6.01 4.20 -0.26
CA ALA A 495 5.47 5.09 0.76
C ALA A 495 5.35 4.38 2.12
N SER A 496 4.92 3.12 2.13
CA SER A 496 4.85 2.30 3.34
C SER A 496 6.25 2.03 3.92
N LEU A 497 7.24 1.80 3.06
CA LEU A 497 8.64 1.61 3.44
C LEU A 497 9.21 2.89 4.09
N TYR A 498 8.96 4.06 3.51
CA TYR A 498 9.38 5.34 4.11
C TYR A 498 8.65 5.63 5.42
N ARG A 499 7.35 5.33 5.52
CA ARG A 499 6.59 5.41 6.77
C ARG A 499 7.26 4.59 7.87
N GLY A 500 7.82 3.42 7.56
CA GLY A 500 8.55 2.59 8.51
C GLY A 500 9.74 3.30 9.17
N LEU A 501 10.44 4.20 8.47
CA LEU A 501 11.46 5.06 9.08
C LEU A 501 10.84 6.03 10.09
N GLY A 502 9.71 6.67 9.73
CA GLY A 502 8.98 7.58 10.60
C GLY A 502 8.35 6.90 11.82
N ALA A 503 8.09 5.61 11.74
CA ALA A 503 7.58 4.77 12.81
C ALA A 503 8.69 4.09 13.63
N GLY A 504 9.90 4.65 13.64
CA GLY A 504 11.00 4.15 14.46
C GLY A 504 11.51 2.76 14.06
N GLY A 505 11.33 2.37 12.80
CA GLY A 505 11.82 1.13 12.21
C GLY A 505 10.83 -0.03 12.22
N GLU A 506 9.55 0.26 12.47
CA GLU A 506 8.44 -0.67 12.35
C GLU A 506 7.82 -0.60 10.95
N PHE A 507 8.03 -1.65 10.16
CA PHE A 507 7.56 -1.73 8.78
C PHE A 507 6.30 -2.60 8.72
N HIS A 508 5.24 -2.04 8.15
CA HIS A 508 3.98 -2.76 7.97
C HIS A 508 3.42 -2.48 6.57
N PRO A 509 2.65 -3.43 6.01
CA PRO A 509 1.85 -3.17 4.82
C PRO A 509 0.89 -1.98 5.04
N PRO A 510 0.56 -1.24 3.97
CA PRO A 510 -0.40 -0.15 4.03
C PRO A 510 -1.77 -0.66 4.50
N ARG A 511 -2.40 0.06 5.43
CA ARG A 511 -3.76 -0.26 5.88
C ARG A 511 -4.76 0.43 4.98
N PHE A 512 -5.60 -0.38 4.34
CA PHE A 512 -6.60 0.08 3.39
C PHE A 512 -8.05 -0.12 3.82
N ARG A 513 -8.31 -1.02 4.77
CA ARG A 513 -9.64 -1.26 5.35
C ARG A 513 -9.74 -0.62 6.73
N ALA A 514 -10.81 0.12 6.98
CA ALA A 514 -11.12 0.66 8.31
C ALA A 514 -11.34 -0.50 9.30
N GLY A 515 -10.88 -0.33 10.54
CA GLY A 515 -10.99 -1.38 11.57
C GLY A 515 -10.04 -2.57 11.42
N GLY A 516 -9.10 -2.55 10.46
CA GLY A 516 -8.07 -3.57 10.37
C GLY A 516 -7.25 -3.63 11.68
N ILE A 517 -7.10 -4.83 12.26
CA ILE A 517 -6.38 -5.02 13.52
C ILE A 517 -4.91 -4.62 13.30
N LYS A 518 -4.38 -3.72 14.14
CA LYS A 518 -2.94 -3.42 14.16
C LYS A 518 -2.23 -4.76 14.49
N PRO A 519 -1.28 -5.23 13.67
CA PRO A 519 -0.58 -6.48 13.98
C PRO A 519 0.02 -6.37 15.38
N PHE A 520 -0.37 -7.31 16.26
CA PHE A 520 -0.09 -7.27 17.70
C PHE A 520 1.42 -7.30 17.99
N PHE A 521 2.19 -7.87 17.08
CA PHE A 521 3.64 -7.85 17.05
C PHE A 521 4.10 -7.57 15.62
N SER A 522 5.03 -6.64 15.45
CA SER A 522 5.87 -6.62 14.26
C SER A 522 7.31 -6.35 14.67
N PRO A 523 8.26 -7.12 14.14
CA PRO A 523 9.65 -6.93 14.48
C PRO A 523 10.10 -5.57 13.96
N ARG A 524 10.75 -4.81 14.83
CA ARG A 524 11.48 -3.62 14.45
C ARG A 524 12.69 -4.06 13.62
N LEU A 525 12.71 -3.70 12.33
CA LEU A 525 13.76 -4.14 11.40
C LEU A 525 14.96 -3.19 11.36
N ILE A 526 14.76 -1.92 11.75
CA ILE A 526 15.80 -0.89 11.90
C ILE A 526 15.67 -0.28 13.30
N SER A 527 16.77 -0.01 13.99
CA SER A 527 16.70 0.62 15.31
C SER A 527 16.13 2.04 15.24
N SER A 528 15.40 2.46 16.28
CA SER A 528 14.81 3.82 16.32
C SER A 528 15.88 4.91 16.30
N GLN A 529 17.07 4.63 16.86
CA GLN A 529 18.28 5.46 16.80
C GLN A 529 18.68 5.76 15.36
N THR A 530 18.81 4.71 14.56
CA THR A 530 19.22 4.78 13.17
C THR A 530 18.14 5.41 12.30
N CYS A 531 16.86 5.14 12.56
CA CYS A 531 15.75 5.84 11.92
C CYS A 531 15.87 7.34 12.15
N PHE A 532 16.04 7.78 13.40
CA PHE A 532 16.23 9.20 13.72
C PHE A 532 17.43 9.82 13.00
N LEU A 533 18.60 9.18 13.03
CA LEU A 533 19.80 9.68 12.35
C LEU A 533 19.59 9.77 10.82
N THR A 534 18.94 8.77 10.23
CA THR A 534 18.63 8.76 8.79
C THR A 534 17.66 9.89 8.43
N LEU A 535 16.59 10.06 9.20
CA LEU A 535 15.61 11.14 9.00
C LEU A 535 16.23 12.52 9.16
N ASP A 536 17.14 12.69 10.13
CA ASP A 536 17.90 13.91 10.33
C ASP A 536 18.77 14.24 9.10
N ILE A 537 19.49 13.24 8.55
CA ILE A 537 20.23 13.41 7.29
C ILE A 537 19.28 13.85 6.15
N LEU A 538 18.13 13.17 6.02
CA LEU A 538 17.16 13.43 4.95
C LEU A 538 16.47 14.81 5.07
N ARG A 539 16.43 15.40 6.26
CA ARG A 539 15.93 16.77 6.48
C ARG A 539 16.78 17.83 5.77
N HIS A 540 18.05 17.53 5.50
CA HIS A 540 19.03 18.49 4.98
C HIS A 540 19.18 18.46 3.44
N LEU A 541 18.36 17.69 2.72
CA LEU A 541 18.34 17.76 1.26
C LEU A 541 17.84 19.14 0.80
N LYS A 542 18.45 19.66 -0.27
CA LYS A 542 18.13 20.97 -0.86
C LYS A 542 16.73 20.96 -1.48
N ARG A 543 15.82 21.81 -1.00
CA ARG A 543 14.45 21.92 -1.53
C ARG A 543 14.45 22.61 -2.91
N PRO A 544 13.70 22.10 -3.90
CA PRO A 544 13.53 22.77 -5.19
C PRO A 544 12.92 24.17 -5.04
N GLY A 545 13.46 25.17 -5.74
CA GLY A 545 12.92 26.54 -5.79
C GLY A 545 13.13 27.41 -4.53
N ALA A 546 13.69 26.86 -3.46
CA ALA A 546 13.96 27.58 -2.20
C ALA A 546 15.40 27.35 -1.75
N GLU A 547 16.33 27.39 -2.71
CA GLU A 547 17.68 26.80 -2.68
C GLU A 547 18.53 27.23 -1.47
N TYR A 548 18.20 28.36 -0.81
CA TYR A 548 18.84 28.81 0.44
C TYR A 548 17.91 29.39 1.52
N TYR A 549 16.60 29.57 1.26
CA TYR A 549 15.72 30.40 2.12
C TYR A 549 14.60 29.64 2.85
N TRP A 550 14.36 28.35 2.57
CA TRP A 550 13.26 27.62 3.23
C TRP A 550 13.40 27.55 4.76
N GLN A 551 14.63 27.54 5.29
CA GLN A 551 14.89 27.54 6.74
C GLN A 551 14.62 28.91 7.40
N GLN A 552 14.52 29.97 6.59
CA GLN A 552 14.27 31.33 7.06
C GLN A 552 12.77 31.66 7.09
N PHE A 553 11.94 30.89 6.37
CA PHE A 553 10.49 31.01 6.47
C PHE A 553 9.98 30.21 7.66
N SER A 554 9.51 30.89 8.69
CA SER A 554 8.88 30.29 9.89
C SER A 554 7.69 29.38 9.58
N SER A 555 7.08 29.53 8.40
CA SER A 555 5.98 28.69 7.88
C SER A 555 6.44 27.37 7.25
N SER A 556 7.74 27.17 7.00
CA SER A 556 8.26 25.97 6.34
C SER A 556 8.45 24.81 7.30
N ARG A 557 7.56 23.81 7.20
CA ARG A 557 7.65 22.58 8.01
C ARG A 557 8.90 21.76 7.67
N PRO A 558 9.61 21.17 8.64
CA PRO A 558 10.72 20.27 8.36
C PRO A 558 10.18 18.94 7.81
N VAL A 559 10.70 18.51 6.66
CA VAL A 559 10.31 17.27 5.98
C VAL A 559 11.57 16.45 5.74
N ALA A 560 11.59 15.19 6.17
CA ALA A 560 12.59 14.22 5.74
C ALA A 560 12.16 13.71 4.36
N TRP A 561 13.00 13.81 3.34
CA TRP A 561 12.61 13.38 2.01
C TRP A 561 13.78 12.87 1.19
N LYS A 562 13.46 12.12 0.14
CA LYS A 562 14.43 11.58 -0.81
C LYS A 562 13.83 11.52 -2.21
N THR A 563 14.70 11.70 -3.19
CA THR A 563 14.37 11.56 -4.61
C THR A 563 14.93 10.27 -5.20
N GLY A 564 14.27 9.78 -6.25
CA GLY A 564 14.77 8.74 -7.12
C GLY A 564 14.56 9.13 -8.57
N THR A 565 15.56 8.93 -9.42
CA THR A 565 15.41 9.06 -10.87
C THR A 565 15.97 7.78 -11.50
N SER A 566 15.20 7.12 -12.37
CA SER A 566 15.64 5.91 -13.05
C SER A 566 16.57 6.22 -14.24
N TYR A 567 17.31 5.20 -14.68
CA TYR A 567 18.17 5.34 -15.86
C TYR A 567 17.36 5.70 -17.11
N GLY A 568 17.89 6.61 -17.93
CA GLY A 568 17.17 7.14 -19.09
C GLY A 568 16.01 8.07 -18.73
N GLN A 569 15.89 8.50 -17.46
CA GLN A 569 14.88 9.45 -16.98
C GLN A 569 13.45 9.01 -17.34
N ARG A 570 13.14 7.74 -17.02
CA ARG A 570 11.81 7.12 -17.28
C ARG A 570 10.86 7.26 -16.09
N ASP A 571 11.42 7.30 -14.89
CA ASP A 571 10.70 7.37 -13.62
C ASP A 571 11.33 8.44 -12.72
N ALA A 572 10.50 9.31 -12.17
CA ALA A 572 10.87 10.26 -11.14
C ALA A 572 10.04 10.01 -9.87
N TRP A 573 10.74 9.82 -8.77
CA TRP A 573 10.17 9.60 -7.45
C TRP A 573 10.52 10.74 -6.52
N SER A 574 9.57 11.11 -5.66
CA SER A 574 9.84 11.87 -4.44
C SER A 574 9.02 11.29 -3.31
N LEU A 575 9.70 10.87 -2.25
CA LEU A 575 9.06 10.42 -1.02
C LEU A 575 9.48 11.31 0.13
N GLY A 576 8.49 11.79 0.86
CA GLY A 576 8.66 12.72 1.97
C GLY A 576 7.87 12.25 3.18
N LEU A 577 8.34 12.66 4.35
CA LEU A 577 7.90 12.14 5.61
C LEU A 577 7.97 13.24 6.69
N THR A 578 6.91 13.30 7.49
CA THR A 578 6.75 14.07 8.72
C THR A 578 6.12 13.17 9.79
N PRO A 579 6.07 13.57 11.07
CA PRO A 579 5.38 12.79 12.10
C PRO A 579 3.89 12.56 11.79
N THR A 580 3.25 13.43 11.00
CA THR A 580 1.83 13.30 10.61
C THR A 580 1.65 12.54 9.30
N TRP A 581 2.39 12.93 8.26
CA TRP A 581 2.15 12.49 6.88
C TRP A 581 3.37 11.86 6.25
N THR A 582 3.14 10.76 5.54
CA THR A 582 4.06 10.19 4.56
C THR A 582 3.45 10.37 3.17
N ILE A 583 4.14 11.08 2.28
CA ILE A 583 3.66 11.40 0.93
C ILE A 583 4.63 10.83 -0.08
N GLY A 584 4.11 10.08 -1.04
CA GLY A 584 4.88 9.57 -2.18
C GLY A 584 4.30 10.10 -3.49
N ILE A 585 5.17 10.59 -4.36
CA ILE A 585 4.85 11.00 -5.73
C ILE A 585 5.69 10.18 -6.71
N TRP A 586 5.06 9.71 -7.78
CA TRP A 586 5.71 9.20 -8.98
C TRP A 586 5.29 10.04 -10.18
N ALA A 587 6.23 10.32 -11.09
CA ALA A 587 5.99 10.93 -12.37
C ALA A 587 6.73 10.18 -13.48
N GLY A 588 6.14 10.11 -14.66
CA GLY A 588 6.72 9.46 -15.82
C GLY A 588 5.72 9.30 -16.96
N ASN A 589 6.00 8.36 -17.85
CA ASN A 589 5.11 8.02 -18.96
C ASN A 589 4.79 6.52 -18.93
N PHE A 590 3.53 6.14 -19.02
CA PHE A 590 3.13 4.74 -18.92
C PHE A 590 3.71 3.84 -20.03
N ASN A 591 4.02 4.41 -21.19
CA ASN A 591 4.72 3.74 -22.29
C ASN A 591 6.22 3.50 -22.02
N GLY A 592 6.76 4.00 -20.91
CA GLY A 592 8.17 3.86 -20.53
C GLY A 592 9.11 4.81 -21.27
N GLN A 593 8.61 5.76 -22.07
CA GLN A 593 9.43 6.75 -22.75
C GLN A 593 10.05 7.72 -21.73
N GLY A 594 11.38 7.85 -21.77
CA GLY A 594 12.11 8.79 -20.94
C GLY A 594 11.94 10.24 -21.38
N ASN A 595 12.18 11.18 -20.46
CA ASN A 595 12.11 12.61 -20.74
C ASN A 595 13.28 13.35 -20.05
N PRO A 596 14.08 14.18 -20.76
CA PRO A 596 15.19 14.92 -20.16
C PRO A 596 14.84 15.88 -19.03
N ARG A 597 13.58 16.33 -18.95
CA ARG A 597 13.09 17.18 -17.84
C ARG A 597 12.61 16.37 -16.64
N LEU A 598 12.44 15.05 -16.80
CA LEU A 598 11.93 14.19 -15.75
C LEU A 598 13.00 13.94 -14.69
N SER A 599 12.77 14.47 -13.49
CA SER A 599 13.64 14.21 -12.35
C SER A 599 12.86 14.17 -11.04
N GLY A 600 13.32 13.36 -10.08
CA GLY A 600 12.68 13.30 -8.77
C GLY A 600 12.66 14.66 -8.05
N ALA A 601 13.70 15.47 -8.21
CA ALA A 601 13.80 16.80 -7.61
C ALA A 601 13.02 17.88 -8.37
N GLY A 602 13.04 17.87 -9.70
CA GLY A 602 12.39 18.91 -10.52
C GLY A 602 10.91 18.67 -10.80
N THR A 603 10.47 17.41 -10.84
CA THR A 603 9.10 17.04 -11.24
C THR A 603 8.27 16.48 -10.07
N ALA A 604 8.78 15.49 -9.35
CA ALA A 604 7.99 14.81 -8.31
C ALA A 604 7.97 15.60 -6.97
N ALA A 605 9.10 16.21 -6.59
CA ALA A 605 9.22 16.91 -5.32
C ALA A 605 8.38 18.20 -5.18
N PRO A 606 8.21 19.05 -6.21
CA PRO A 606 7.36 20.24 -6.10
C PRO A 606 5.91 19.91 -5.71
N LEU A 607 5.30 18.92 -6.38
CA LEU A 607 3.96 18.45 -6.03
C LEU A 607 3.90 17.88 -4.62
N MET A 608 4.91 17.08 -4.22
CA MET A 608 4.98 16.54 -2.86
C MET A 608 4.99 17.66 -1.80
N PHE A 609 5.80 18.71 -1.99
CA PHE A 609 5.85 19.85 -1.06
C PHE A 609 4.57 20.69 -1.09
N GLN A 610 3.93 20.86 -2.26
CA GLN A 610 2.61 21.48 -2.37
C GLN A 610 1.57 20.73 -1.52
N LEU A 611 1.59 19.39 -1.55
CA LEU A 611 0.70 18.58 -0.71
C LEU A 611 1.03 18.70 0.79
N PHE A 612 2.31 18.70 1.19
CA PHE A 612 2.67 18.94 2.60
C PHE A 612 2.18 20.29 3.14
N ASN A 613 2.11 21.30 2.27
CA ASN A 613 1.63 22.63 2.61
C ASN A 613 0.10 22.71 2.64
N SER A 614 -0.62 21.94 1.82
CA SER A 614 -2.08 21.96 1.76
C SER A 614 -2.75 21.06 2.81
N LEU A 615 -2.06 20.03 3.30
CA LEU A 615 -2.64 19.07 4.22
C LEU A 615 -2.64 19.56 5.69
N PRO A 616 -3.73 19.31 6.44
CA PRO A 616 -3.82 19.69 7.84
C PRO A 616 -2.90 18.81 8.70
N THR A 617 -2.21 19.39 9.69
CA THR A 617 -1.34 18.62 10.61
C THR A 617 -1.98 18.35 11.97
N GLY A 618 -3.07 19.04 12.31
CA GLY A 618 -3.62 19.04 13.66
C GLY A 618 -2.58 19.46 14.70
N ASN A 619 -2.68 18.89 15.90
CA ASN A 619 -1.80 19.17 17.05
C ASN A 619 -0.54 18.29 17.12
N ARG A 620 -0.19 17.58 16.04
CA ARG A 620 0.99 16.70 16.04
C ARG A 620 2.30 17.50 15.96
N ALA A 621 3.36 16.94 16.54
CA ALA A 621 4.69 17.55 16.54
C ALA A 621 5.19 17.86 15.13
N SER A 622 5.92 18.96 14.98
CA SER A 622 6.50 19.38 13.70
C SER A 622 7.66 18.50 13.25
N TRP A 623 8.33 17.79 14.17
CA TRP A 623 9.47 16.91 13.90
C TRP A 623 9.50 15.68 14.82
N PHE A 624 10.25 14.66 14.41
CA PHE A 624 10.43 13.42 15.17
C PHE A 624 11.16 13.67 16.49
N SER A 625 10.64 13.11 17.60
CA SER A 625 11.20 13.30 18.94
C SER A 625 12.55 12.61 19.10
N ARG A 626 13.56 13.38 19.51
CA ARG A 626 14.89 12.84 19.88
C ARG A 626 14.88 12.22 21.27
N GLN A 627 14.04 12.75 22.17
CA GLN A 627 14.04 12.41 23.60
C GLN A 627 13.53 10.99 23.87
N GLU A 628 12.75 10.43 22.95
CA GLU A 628 12.24 9.05 23.01
C GLU A 628 13.29 7.99 22.60
N VAL A 629 14.50 8.43 22.23
CA VAL A 629 15.52 7.56 21.64
C VAL A 629 16.81 7.59 22.46
N ILE A 630 17.19 6.42 22.98
CA ILE A 630 18.40 6.26 23.81
C ILE A 630 19.59 5.89 22.92
N PHE A 631 20.61 6.73 22.87
CA PHE A 631 21.85 6.49 22.13
C PHE A 631 22.97 6.03 23.06
N GLN A 632 23.94 5.28 22.51
CA GLN A 632 25.25 5.13 23.16
C GLN A 632 26.21 6.22 22.66
N LYS A 633 27.17 6.60 23.50
CA LYS A 633 28.23 7.56 23.12
C LYS A 633 29.44 6.81 22.59
N VAL A 634 29.95 7.22 21.43
CA VAL A 634 31.15 6.65 20.81
C VAL A 634 32.14 7.76 20.48
N ILE A 635 33.43 7.50 20.72
CA ILE A 635 34.52 8.41 20.39
C ILE A 635 35.00 8.12 18.97
N LEU A 636 34.87 9.12 18.09
CA LEU A 636 35.33 9.06 16.70
C LEU A 636 36.57 9.92 16.49
N CYS A 637 37.36 9.55 15.48
CA CYS A 637 38.31 10.45 14.86
C CYS A 637 37.55 11.63 14.23
N ARG A 638 37.95 12.87 14.57
CA ARG A 638 37.26 14.09 14.12
C ARG A 638 37.23 14.21 12.60
N ASP A 639 38.32 13.82 11.95
CA ASP A 639 38.51 13.97 10.50
C ASP A 639 37.81 12.85 9.75
N SER A 640 38.18 11.60 10.04
CA SER A 640 37.71 10.45 9.27
C SER A 640 36.31 9.94 9.65
N GLY A 641 35.82 10.27 10.85
CA GLY A 641 34.54 9.78 11.36
C GLY A 641 34.49 8.26 11.61
N PHE A 642 35.63 7.59 11.64
CA PHE A 642 35.78 6.21 12.15
C PHE A 642 35.99 6.22 13.66
N ARG A 643 35.89 5.06 14.32
CA ARG A 643 36.21 4.95 15.75
C ARG A 643 37.63 5.43 15.99
N ALA A 644 37.83 6.29 16.98
CA ALA A 644 39.15 6.83 17.28
C ALA A 644 40.10 5.69 17.67
N GLY A 645 41.24 5.63 16.99
CA GLY A 645 42.37 4.79 17.38
C GLY A 645 43.36 5.57 18.25
N PRO A 646 44.41 4.91 18.77
CA PRO A 646 45.43 5.56 19.59
C PRO A 646 46.21 6.66 18.85
N ASN A 647 46.27 6.57 17.51
CA ASN A 647 46.97 7.52 16.67
C ASN A 647 46.06 8.65 16.15
N CYS A 648 44.83 8.81 16.64
CA CYS A 648 43.98 9.91 16.15
C CYS A 648 44.30 11.21 16.92
N PRO A 649 44.75 12.28 16.24
CA PRO A 649 45.18 13.51 16.93
C PRO A 649 44.00 14.27 17.54
N HIS A 650 42.84 14.19 16.87
CA HIS A 650 41.62 14.85 17.29
C HIS A 650 40.47 13.86 17.34
N THR A 651 39.74 13.90 18.45
CA THR A 651 38.57 13.07 18.66
C THR A 651 37.31 13.92 18.83
N VAL A 652 36.16 13.26 18.69
CA VAL A 652 34.82 13.82 18.93
C VAL A 652 33.91 12.73 19.44
N THR A 653 33.15 13.01 20.50
CA THR A 653 32.13 12.09 21.02
C THR A 653 30.82 12.32 20.28
N VAL A 654 30.22 11.26 19.75
CA VAL A 654 28.94 11.33 19.02
C VAL A 654 27.98 10.26 19.50
N ASP A 655 26.72 10.44 19.15
CA ASP A 655 25.66 9.43 19.35
C ASP A 655 25.77 8.33 18.30
N ALA A 656 25.62 7.08 18.75
CA ALA A 656 25.55 5.90 17.91
C ALA A 656 24.39 4.98 18.35
N PRO A 657 23.89 4.11 17.45
CA PRO A 657 22.82 3.17 17.80
C PRO A 657 23.27 2.23 18.93
N LEU A 658 22.38 1.99 19.90
CA LEU A 658 22.70 1.29 21.16
C LEU A 658 23.23 -0.14 20.94
N ARG A 659 22.71 -0.85 19.94
CA ARG A 659 23.08 -2.25 19.62
C ARG A 659 23.98 -2.37 18.39
N ALA A 660 24.51 -1.25 17.89
CA ALA A 660 25.45 -1.31 16.76
C ALA A 660 26.72 -2.03 17.17
N ARG A 661 27.27 -2.84 16.26
CA ARG A 661 28.60 -3.43 16.45
C ARG A 661 29.64 -2.33 16.59
N PRO A 662 30.77 -2.58 17.27
CA PRO A 662 31.84 -1.60 17.36
C PRO A 662 32.30 -1.16 15.97
N LEU A 663 32.29 0.15 15.73
CA LEU A 663 32.77 0.73 14.46
C LEU A 663 34.23 0.37 14.20
N PRO A 664 34.63 0.22 12.92
CA PRO A 664 36.03 0.04 12.57
C PRO A 664 36.89 1.19 13.10
N ILE A 665 38.08 0.85 13.58
CA ILE A 665 39.09 1.82 14.01
C ILE A 665 39.55 2.63 12.78
N CYS A 666 39.85 3.91 12.98
CA CYS A 666 40.37 4.80 11.94
C CYS A 666 41.53 4.16 11.17
N PRO A 667 41.36 3.85 9.87
CA PRO A 667 42.42 3.24 9.06
C PRO A 667 43.39 4.27 8.47
N TYR A 668 43.09 5.56 8.62
CA TYR A 668 43.82 6.64 7.95
C TYR A 668 44.94 7.23 8.81
N HIS A 669 44.75 7.36 10.13
CA HIS A 669 45.78 7.92 10.99
C HIS A 669 46.79 6.87 11.43
N ARG A 670 48.06 7.06 11.05
CA ARG A 670 49.16 6.18 11.41
C ARG A 670 50.24 6.97 12.13
N LYS A 671 50.80 6.36 13.17
CA LYS A 671 52.03 6.85 13.80
C LYS A 671 53.20 6.42 12.92
N VAL A 672 53.94 7.41 12.42
CA VAL A 672 55.18 7.22 11.67
C VAL A 672 56.35 7.71 12.51
N TYR A 673 57.51 7.10 12.33
CA TYR A 673 58.74 7.56 12.98
C TYR A 673 59.58 8.25 11.92
N LEU A 674 60.07 9.44 12.24
CA LEU A 674 60.84 10.28 11.35
C LEU A 674 62.21 10.56 11.96
N THR A 675 63.20 10.84 11.11
CA THR A 675 64.46 11.48 11.53
C THR A 675 64.18 12.81 12.26
N ARG A 676 65.11 13.31 13.09
CA ARG A 676 64.90 14.57 13.86
C ARG A 676 64.53 15.77 12.98
N ASP A 677 65.16 15.89 11.82
CA ASP A 677 64.85 16.89 10.79
C ASP A 677 63.46 16.69 10.16
N GLY A 678 62.91 15.48 10.19
CA GLY A 678 61.59 15.13 9.64
C GLY A 678 61.60 14.81 8.14
N ILE A 679 62.78 14.67 7.54
CA ILE A 679 62.94 14.45 6.10
C ILE A 679 62.65 12.99 5.71
N TYR A 680 63.03 12.03 6.56
CA TYR A 680 62.92 10.60 6.25
C TYR A 680 62.09 9.83 7.29
N GLN A 681 61.34 8.82 6.83
CA GLN A 681 60.74 7.80 7.68
C GLN A 681 61.80 6.77 8.12
N VAL A 682 61.75 6.37 9.38
CA VAL A 682 62.62 5.34 9.98
C VAL A 682 61.78 4.24 10.63
N CYS A 683 62.35 3.05 10.77
CA CYS A 683 61.72 1.90 11.41
C CYS A 683 62.62 1.35 12.53
N SER A 684 62.12 0.34 13.24
CA SER A 684 62.84 -0.29 14.35
C SER A 684 64.23 -0.85 14.00
N GLN A 685 64.50 -1.09 12.72
CA GLN A 685 65.75 -1.66 12.22
C GLN A 685 66.73 -0.60 11.67
N CYS A 686 66.28 0.61 11.34
CA CYS A 686 67.13 1.67 10.77
C CYS A 686 67.19 2.95 11.61
N TRP A 687 66.36 3.07 12.66
CA TRP A 687 66.42 4.22 13.56
C TRP A 687 67.67 4.18 14.44
N ILE A 688 68.17 5.36 14.82
CA ILE A 688 69.19 5.49 15.87
C ILE A 688 68.44 5.87 17.16
N PRO A 689 68.55 5.10 18.26
CA PRO A 689 67.88 5.42 19.51
C PRO A 689 68.14 6.87 19.95
N GLY A 690 67.08 7.60 20.28
CA GLY A 690 67.16 9.01 20.68
C GLY A 690 67.30 10.02 19.53
N GLN A 691 67.51 9.58 18.28
CA GLN A 691 67.64 10.46 17.10
C GLN A 691 66.45 10.36 16.13
N TYR A 692 65.26 10.03 16.65
CA TYR A 692 64.02 10.03 15.88
C TYR A 692 62.92 10.79 16.61
N LYS A 693 61.92 11.29 15.88
CA LYS A 693 60.67 11.82 16.41
C LYS A 693 59.51 11.01 15.87
N SER A 694 58.51 10.73 16.71
CA SER A 694 57.26 10.15 16.22
C SER A 694 56.29 11.24 15.84
N ASP A 695 55.60 11.05 14.72
CA ASP A 695 54.58 11.97 14.24
C ASP A 695 53.35 11.17 13.80
N THR A 696 52.18 11.78 13.88
CA THR A 696 50.93 11.17 13.45
C THR A 696 50.56 11.76 12.10
N ARG A 697 50.48 10.91 11.07
CA ARG A 697 50.16 11.33 9.71
C ARG A 697 48.85 10.73 9.23
N LEU A 698 48.08 11.53 8.48
CA LEU A 698 46.92 11.08 7.75
C LEU A 698 47.39 10.42 6.44
N VAL A 699 47.25 9.10 6.37
CA VAL A 699 47.65 8.29 5.22
C VAL A 699 46.42 7.95 4.40
N LEU A 700 46.34 8.53 3.20
CA LEU A 700 45.26 8.25 2.27
C LEU A 700 45.56 7.01 1.42
N PRO A 701 44.55 6.20 1.08
CA PRO A 701 44.72 5.11 0.12
C PRO A 701 45.30 5.64 -1.21
N PRO A 702 46.17 4.87 -1.90
CA PRO A 702 46.82 5.32 -3.13
C PRO A 702 45.84 5.84 -4.18
N GLU A 703 44.70 5.17 -4.35
CA GLU A 703 43.67 5.58 -5.31
C GLU A 703 43.04 6.96 -4.99
N VAL A 704 42.90 7.29 -3.70
CA VAL A 704 42.36 8.59 -3.24
C VAL A 704 43.43 9.67 -3.37
N ALA A 705 44.67 9.37 -2.94
CA ALA A 705 45.78 10.30 -3.01
C ALA A 705 46.10 10.70 -4.46
N GLN A 706 46.03 9.75 -5.40
CA GLN A 706 46.19 10.01 -6.83
C GLN A 706 45.03 10.87 -7.36
N PHE A 707 43.79 10.56 -6.98
CA PHE A 707 42.62 11.34 -7.38
C PHE A 707 42.71 12.80 -6.92
N MET A 708 43.01 13.04 -5.64
CA MET A 708 43.15 14.39 -5.06
C MET A 708 44.24 15.19 -5.77
N ARG A 709 45.41 14.57 -6.04
CA ARG A 709 46.49 15.18 -6.82
C ARG A 709 46.06 15.56 -8.24
N SER A 710 45.37 14.67 -8.95
CA SER A 710 44.88 14.94 -10.31
C SER A 710 43.88 16.12 -10.40
N ARG A 711 43.26 16.48 -9.26
CA ARG A 711 42.34 17.61 -9.12
C ARG A 711 43.00 18.86 -8.55
N GLY A 712 44.32 18.84 -8.31
CA GLY A 712 45.04 19.96 -7.67
C GLY A 712 44.68 20.18 -6.20
N ILE A 713 44.06 19.20 -5.55
CA ILE A 713 43.70 19.29 -4.13
C ILE A 713 44.95 18.98 -3.31
N GLY A 714 45.40 19.95 -2.51
CA GLY A 714 46.58 19.81 -1.67
C GLY A 714 46.49 18.62 -0.72
N TYR A 715 47.46 17.71 -0.81
CA TYR A 715 47.66 16.57 0.07
C TYR A 715 49.15 16.46 0.39
N GLN A 716 49.50 16.29 1.66
CA GLN A 716 50.87 16.04 2.07
C GLN A 716 51.15 14.53 2.04
N PRO A 717 51.96 14.03 1.09
CA PRO A 717 52.39 12.64 1.13
C PRO A 717 53.25 12.36 2.35
N LEU A 718 53.38 11.07 2.71
CA LEU A 718 54.36 10.65 3.69
C LEU A 718 55.78 10.99 3.18
N PRO A 719 56.71 11.41 4.06
CA PRO A 719 58.12 11.52 3.70
C PRO A 719 58.66 10.18 3.18
N PRO A 720 59.65 10.14 2.29
CA PRO A 720 60.27 8.89 1.86
C PRO A 720 60.94 8.17 3.04
N HIS A 721 61.11 6.85 2.96
CA HIS A 721 61.92 6.11 3.95
C HIS A 721 63.40 6.48 3.84
N LEU A 722 64.14 6.39 4.95
CA LEU A 722 65.58 6.58 4.97
C LEU A 722 66.22 5.61 3.97
N PRO A 723 67.17 6.04 3.11
CA PRO A 723 67.82 5.14 2.16
C PRO A 723 68.37 3.89 2.85
N GLY A 724 67.98 2.69 2.38
CA GLY A 724 68.35 1.41 2.99
C GLY A 724 67.43 0.93 4.14
N CYS A 725 66.33 1.64 4.42
CA CYS A 725 65.33 1.22 5.42
C CYS A 725 64.62 -0.09 4.99
N PRO A 726 64.68 -1.16 5.79
CA PRO A 726 64.00 -2.42 5.47
C PRO A 726 62.48 -2.32 5.40
N ALA A 727 61.89 -1.34 6.10
CA ALA A 727 60.44 -1.13 6.11
C ALA A 727 59.91 -0.49 4.82
N ALA A 728 60.78 0.09 3.98
CA ALA A 728 60.39 0.61 2.68
C ALA A 728 59.75 -0.47 1.79
N ALA A 729 60.26 -1.70 1.85
CA ALA A 729 59.75 -2.84 1.10
C ALA A 729 58.38 -3.38 1.59
N THR A 730 57.92 -2.96 2.78
CA THR A 730 56.66 -3.43 3.38
C THR A 730 55.49 -2.45 3.22
N ASP A 731 55.76 -1.18 2.93
CA ASP A 731 54.71 -0.21 2.65
C ASP A 731 54.24 -0.35 1.20
N ASN A 732 52.96 -0.72 1.00
CA ASN A 732 52.38 -0.85 -0.34
C ASN A 732 52.18 0.54 -0.98
N PHE A 733 53.24 1.10 -1.57
CA PHE A 733 53.17 2.34 -2.35
C PHE A 733 52.47 2.15 -3.69
N LEU A 734 52.41 0.91 -4.18
CA LEU A 734 51.93 0.48 -5.48
C LEU A 734 50.61 -0.29 -5.38
N ARG A 735 49.56 0.16 -6.09
CA ARG A 735 48.27 -0.53 -6.17
C ARG A 735 47.62 -0.43 -7.55
N ILE A 736 47.34 -1.57 -8.17
CA ILE A 736 46.51 -1.79 -9.34
C ILE A 736 45.09 -1.44 -8.92
N VAL A 737 44.62 -0.31 -9.44
CA VAL A 737 43.27 0.23 -9.28
C VAL A 737 42.30 -0.52 -10.18
N TYR A 738 42.77 -0.93 -11.37
CA TYR A 738 42.01 -1.75 -12.31
C TYR A 738 42.97 -2.62 -13.12
N PRO A 739 42.70 -3.92 -13.31
CA PRO A 739 41.51 -4.65 -12.87
C PRO A 739 41.58 -5.18 -11.42
N GLU A 740 40.42 -5.49 -10.85
CA GLU A 740 40.30 -6.16 -9.55
C GLU A 740 40.87 -7.60 -9.60
N PRO A 741 41.25 -8.20 -8.45
CA PRO A 741 41.71 -9.59 -8.40
C PRO A 741 40.66 -10.53 -9.02
N ASN A 742 41.11 -11.42 -9.91
CA ASN A 742 40.29 -12.41 -10.61
C ASN A 742 39.15 -11.81 -11.45
N ALA A 743 39.30 -10.54 -11.89
CA ALA A 743 38.30 -9.91 -12.74
C ALA A 743 38.10 -10.69 -14.05
N ARG A 744 36.83 -10.82 -14.46
CA ARG A 744 36.44 -11.29 -15.79
C ARG A 744 36.24 -10.06 -16.68
N ILE A 745 37.08 -9.90 -17.68
CA ILE A 745 37.08 -8.72 -18.56
C ILE A 745 36.59 -9.13 -19.94
N MET A 746 35.52 -8.49 -20.39
CA MET A 746 35.03 -8.63 -21.76
C MET A 746 35.57 -7.49 -22.60
N ILE A 747 36.29 -7.81 -23.68
CA ILE A 747 36.85 -6.81 -24.59
C ILE A 747 35.81 -6.55 -25.70
N PRO A 748 35.31 -5.32 -25.89
CA PRO A 748 34.41 -5.00 -27.00
C PRO A 748 35.17 -4.86 -28.33
N ARG A 749 34.45 -5.04 -29.44
CA ARG A 749 34.90 -4.64 -30.79
C ARG A 749 34.43 -3.22 -31.09
N ASP A 750 35.21 -2.45 -31.85
CA ASP A 750 34.70 -1.21 -32.46
C ASP A 750 33.83 -1.49 -33.69
N PHE A 751 33.29 -0.42 -34.28
CA PHE A 751 32.47 -0.46 -35.49
C PHE A 751 33.18 -1.05 -36.72
N GLN A 752 34.51 -1.21 -36.66
CA GLN A 752 35.32 -1.82 -37.71
C GLN A 752 35.72 -3.28 -37.37
N GLY A 753 35.21 -3.82 -36.26
CA GLY A 753 35.46 -5.19 -35.83
C GLY A 753 36.77 -5.40 -35.07
N VAL A 754 37.52 -4.34 -34.75
CA VAL A 754 38.82 -4.42 -34.08
C VAL A 754 38.64 -4.48 -32.56
N TRP A 755 39.33 -5.43 -31.92
CA TRP A 755 39.32 -5.58 -30.47
C TRP A 755 39.97 -4.38 -29.78
N GLN A 756 39.27 -3.83 -28.80
CA GLN A 756 39.76 -2.68 -28.03
C GLN A 756 40.83 -3.08 -27.01
N ARG A 757 41.71 -2.14 -26.65
CA ARG A 757 42.74 -2.36 -25.62
C ARG A 757 42.15 -2.17 -24.22
N ILE A 758 42.52 -3.05 -23.28
CA ILE A 758 42.19 -2.91 -21.86
C ILE A 758 43.20 -1.95 -21.22
N THR A 759 42.73 -0.85 -20.64
CA THR A 759 43.61 0.07 -19.91
C THR A 759 43.73 -0.34 -18.46
N ILE A 760 44.87 -0.91 -18.09
CA ILE A 760 45.22 -1.23 -16.69
C ILE A 760 45.68 0.05 -16.01
N THR A 761 45.19 0.30 -14.80
CA THR A 761 45.48 1.51 -14.05
C THR A 761 46.13 1.15 -12.72
N VAL A 762 47.25 1.80 -12.44
CA VAL A 762 47.98 1.69 -11.18
C VAL A 762 48.02 3.05 -10.50
N ALA A 763 47.79 3.03 -9.20
CA ALA A 763 48.01 4.14 -8.30
C ALA A 763 49.35 3.93 -7.62
N HIS A 764 50.21 4.94 -7.69
CA HIS A 764 51.46 4.99 -6.94
C HIS A 764 51.44 6.16 -5.96
N SER A 765 51.98 5.94 -4.78
CA SER A 765 52.07 6.96 -3.75
C SER A 765 53.08 8.07 -4.13
N MET A 766 54.12 7.74 -4.92
CA MET A 766 55.12 8.68 -5.45
C MET A 766 55.01 8.80 -6.99
N PRO A 767 54.58 9.93 -7.57
CA PRO A 767 54.23 9.99 -8.99
C PRO A 767 55.45 10.03 -9.94
N ALA A 768 56.64 10.37 -9.43
CA ALA A 768 57.87 10.40 -10.22
C ALA A 768 58.50 9.00 -10.39
N SER A 769 58.07 8.01 -9.59
CA SER A 769 58.58 6.64 -9.65
C SER A 769 58.30 6.02 -11.00
N ARG A 770 59.19 5.14 -11.45
CA ARG A 770 58.95 4.30 -12.63
C ARG A 770 58.17 3.07 -12.23
N VAL A 771 57.19 2.68 -13.04
CA VAL A 771 56.50 1.39 -12.90
C VAL A 771 56.74 0.56 -14.14
N PHE A 772 57.35 -0.60 -13.96
CA PHE A 772 57.61 -1.63 -14.95
C PHE A 772 56.42 -2.60 -15.02
N TRP A 773 56.01 -2.96 -16.22
CA TRP A 773 54.80 -3.74 -16.45
C TRP A 773 55.14 -5.08 -17.06
N TYR A 774 54.56 -6.14 -16.49
CA TYR A 774 54.72 -7.51 -16.95
C TYR A 774 53.35 -8.16 -17.14
N VAL A 775 53.18 -8.92 -18.22
CA VAL A 775 52.01 -9.77 -18.46
C VAL A 775 52.50 -11.17 -18.70
N ASP A 776 51.99 -12.13 -17.92
CA ASP A 776 52.35 -13.54 -17.98
C ASP A 776 53.87 -13.82 -17.84
N GLY A 777 54.61 -12.86 -17.27
CA GLY A 777 56.06 -12.93 -17.12
C GLY A 777 56.85 -12.17 -18.18
N GLU A 778 56.20 -11.70 -19.24
CA GLU A 778 56.84 -10.92 -20.31
C GLU A 778 56.81 -9.42 -20.00
N TYR A 779 57.91 -8.72 -20.28
CA TYR A 779 58.02 -7.28 -20.07
C TYR A 779 57.29 -6.50 -21.17
N HIS A 780 56.33 -5.66 -20.79
CA HIS A 780 55.54 -4.85 -21.71
C HIS A 780 55.93 -3.36 -21.72
N GLY A 781 56.98 -2.93 -21.00
CA GLY A 781 57.48 -1.54 -20.95
C GLY A 781 57.24 -0.84 -19.61
N GLU A 782 57.66 0.42 -19.46
CA GLU A 782 57.53 1.23 -18.24
C GLU A 782 56.55 2.42 -18.38
N THR A 783 56.11 3.00 -17.27
CA THR A 783 55.37 4.28 -17.22
C THR A 783 55.91 5.19 -16.11
N ARG A 784 55.80 6.52 -16.30
CA ARG A 784 56.10 7.56 -15.30
C ARG A 784 54.91 8.50 -15.15
N GLY A 785 54.63 9.01 -13.95
CA GLY A 785 53.52 9.92 -13.70
C GLY A 785 52.17 9.21 -13.64
N THR A 786 51.40 9.24 -14.73
CA THR A 786 50.10 8.56 -14.81
C THR A 786 50.31 7.11 -15.22
N HIS A 787 50.38 6.19 -14.25
CA HIS A 787 50.60 4.76 -14.49
C HIS A 787 49.35 4.08 -15.09
N LYS A 788 49.11 4.33 -16.38
CA LYS A 788 48.07 3.69 -17.18
C LYS A 788 48.71 2.99 -18.37
N LYS A 789 48.28 1.76 -18.64
CA LYS A 789 48.79 0.99 -19.77
C LYS A 789 47.68 0.27 -20.50
N ALA A 790 47.53 0.60 -21.78
CA ALA A 790 46.58 -0.06 -22.68
C ALA A 790 47.22 -1.34 -23.22
N LEU A 791 46.71 -2.50 -22.82
CA LEU A 791 47.17 -3.81 -23.26
C LEU A 791 46.09 -4.49 -24.10
N LEU A 792 46.52 -5.10 -25.20
CA LEU A 792 45.69 -6.04 -25.95
C LEU A 792 45.98 -7.43 -25.39
N LEU A 793 44.97 -8.09 -24.85
CA LEU A 793 45.10 -9.41 -24.23
C LEU A 793 44.23 -10.39 -25.00
N ASP A 794 44.76 -11.58 -25.25
CA ASP A 794 44.02 -12.69 -25.84
C ASP A 794 43.01 -13.28 -24.86
N PRO A 795 42.09 -14.16 -25.30
CA PRO A 795 41.11 -14.78 -24.42
C PRO A 795 41.81 -15.85 -23.57
N GLY A 796 41.60 -15.81 -22.27
CA GLY A 796 42.27 -16.72 -21.34
C GLY A 796 42.62 -16.06 -20.02
N TRP A 797 43.27 -16.85 -19.17
CA TRP A 797 43.79 -16.35 -17.91
C TRP A 797 45.11 -15.63 -18.14
N HIS A 798 45.19 -14.38 -17.69
CA HIS A 798 46.39 -13.56 -17.72
C HIS A 798 46.80 -13.14 -16.31
N ARG A 799 48.10 -12.95 -16.12
CA ARG A 799 48.73 -12.50 -14.87
C ARG A 799 49.44 -11.18 -15.14
N ILE A 800 48.87 -10.08 -14.66
CA ILE A 800 49.52 -8.78 -14.68
C ILE A 800 50.37 -8.65 -13.43
N MET A 801 51.64 -8.31 -13.58
CA MET A 801 52.54 -7.92 -12.51
C MET A 801 53.08 -6.53 -12.81
N VAL A 802 53.14 -5.68 -11.79
CA VAL A 802 53.78 -4.37 -11.87
C VAL A 802 54.82 -4.28 -10.78
N VAL A 803 55.97 -3.69 -11.11
CA VAL A 803 57.12 -3.53 -10.21
C VAL A 803 57.56 -2.07 -10.28
N ASP A 804 57.86 -1.43 -9.16
CA ASP A 804 58.43 -0.08 -9.14
C ASP A 804 59.97 -0.08 -9.12
N ASP A 805 60.57 1.11 -9.10
CA ASP A 805 62.02 1.33 -9.04
C ASP A 805 62.68 0.90 -7.72
N GLU A 806 61.88 0.69 -6.67
CA GLU A 806 62.34 0.21 -5.36
C GLU A 806 62.12 -1.30 -5.19
N GLY A 807 61.63 -1.99 -6.23
CA GLY A 807 61.39 -3.44 -6.23
C GLY A 807 60.08 -3.86 -5.58
N ASN A 808 59.19 -2.92 -5.22
CA ASN A 808 57.86 -3.25 -4.74
C ASN A 808 57.04 -3.79 -5.91
N GLN A 809 56.43 -4.95 -5.70
CA GLN A 809 55.65 -5.61 -6.74
C GLN A 809 54.21 -5.81 -6.32
N GLN A 810 53.32 -5.77 -7.31
CA GLN A 810 51.95 -6.20 -7.12
C GLN A 810 51.47 -7.00 -8.33
N GLN A 811 50.71 -8.04 -8.04
CA GLN A 811 50.20 -8.96 -9.05
C GLN A 811 48.67 -9.06 -9.01
N ARG A 812 48.07 -9.22 -10.18
CA ARG A 812 46.66 -9.52 -10.40
C ARG A 812 46.49 -10.58 -11.46
N ARG A 813 45.62 -11.55 -11.19
CA ARG A 813 45.16 -12.52 -12.17
C ARG A 813 43.81 -12.04 -12.71
N LEU A 814 43.58 -12.18 -14.01
CA LEU A 814 42.32 -11.81 -14.68
C LEU A 814 41.99 -12.84 -15.76
N LEU A 815 40.71 -12.96 -16.11
CA LEU A 815 40.21 -13.80 -17.20
C LEU A 815 39.65 -12.90 -18.30
N VAL A 816 40.24 -12.94 -19.49
CA VAL A 816 39.71 -12.27 -20.68
C VAL A 816 38.75 -13.20 -21.39
N ILE A 817 37.57 -12.69 -21.72
CA ILE A 817 36.52 -13.42 -22.43
C ILE A 817 36.17 -12.65 -23.70
N ARG A 818 36.07 -13.34 -24.85
CA ARG A 818 35.54 -12.74 -26.08
C ARG A 818 34.02 -12.68 -26.02
N SER A 819 33.45 -11.54 -26.41
CA SER A 819 32.01 -11.45 -26.59
C SER A 819 31.58 -12.33 -27.77
N TYR A 820 30.76 -13.34 -27.51
CA TYR A 820 29.94 -13.95 -28.56
C TYR A 820 28.75 -13.03 -28.78
N THR A 821 28.90 -11.99 -29.60
CA THR A 821 27.74 -11.47 -30.30
C THR A 821 27.45 -12.46 -31.42
N SER A 822 26.52 -13.38 -31.15
CA SER A 822 25.74 -14.03 -32.21
C SER A 822 25.21 -12.93 -33.13
N GLY A 823 25.61 -12.99 -34.39
CA GLY A 823 24.92 -12.25 -35.45
C GLY A 823 23.48 -12.70 -35.59
#